data_AF-A0A2J6I7D9-F1
#
_entry.id   AF-A0A2J6I7D9-F1
#
_cell.length_a   1.000
_cell.length_b   1.000
_cell.length_c   1.000
_cell.angle_alpha   90.00
_cell.angle_beta   90.00
_cell.angle_gamma   90.00
#
_symmetry.space_group_name_H-M   'P 1'
#
loop_
_entity.id
_entity.type
_entity.pdbx_description
1 polymer ?
#
loop_
_entity_poly.entity_id
_entity_poly.type
_entity_poly.pdbx_seq_one_letter_code
_entity_poly.pdbx_strand_id
1 'polypeptide(L)'
;MNRLFNFKVVLLTTLFVFGFSFSYAKKKKEDKKDETKVESSTFSGLKWRSIGPAFTSGRIADFAVNPDNHSIYYVAVASGHIWKTTNNGTTFKPIFDNHGTYSIGCLAMDPSNSNVVWAGTGENNHQRALGYGNGVYKTVDGGKSWENMGLKESRQIGEILIDPRNSDIVYVAAEGSAWGPGGDRGLYKTTDGGKTWEKVLEISENTGVANICFEPGNPDVIYAGAEQRRRRQFTKIGGGPESAFYKSKDGGKTWDKLTNGIPKVDKGGMEIVVSPVNPDIVYVMFEASNGKGGFYRSTDRGGSFNKMDDYNSSGQYYTELVCDPVDQDKVYSMDTWSKYTTDGGKTWKNIGNNKRHVDDHAIWIDPEQPSHFMIGGDGGVYESFDSGKTYFFKGNLPVTQFYRVNVDNTQPFYWIYGGTQDNNSLGGPSRNINSGGVTSDEWIVTLGGDGFWQASEESNPDIVYSAYQYGNIYRYDRKSGEKIKVKPVPQKDELTYRWNWDAPFILSKYNETTLYIGANKLFKSDDRGNSWTAISGDLTRDEDRNQFKVMGKYWPADAVAKDVSTSQWGTIVSLAESPVKEGLLYVGTDDGVIQITEDDGENWTKTTSFPDIPEYTYVSDIYASSFDENVVYATFNNTKSDDFKPYVLKSTDKGKTWESISSNLPENGSVHSILQDPVNKDLLFIGTEFSFYFSLDGGQEWTKFASGLPDVAVRDIVVQEREKDLVIATFGRGFYVLDDYSPLRELSAEKLKNEDAILFPVKDALMYVEEGSRYGTGSAIYQAKNPKFGATFTYYIKDVPKSLKSERLKKEKELFKNGEPIPQPDKETLDKEAAERGPWLKFDIKNSAGDVVRTFYKNASKGIHRANWDLRYQSPGPVNLRNDKFNPTKNAGSSFRALPGNYTVEMSMFHNGELTPLAGPVEFEAKVLNNTTLPAKDKKALDEFYTKVIDLWRVTSGTQDYFESLEKKTAYIQQAIQQSPKANVELINKANDISQQLKDIEFMFEGTPAKASWEEVPPEKMPLSNRFGNIAYVSWASTSAPTKTQLQNYDILMEEFPPVLNELKEIDASLKKLETELDKLNAPYTPGRIPKF
;
A
#
# COMPACT_ATOMS: atom_id res chain seq x y z
N MET A 1 -20.68 -86.55 29.24
CA MET A 1 -20.05 -87.44 30.24
C MET A 1 -18.69 -86.86 30.58
N ASN A 2 -18.48 -86.50 31.85
CA ASN A 2 -17.20 -86.37 32.57
C ASN A 2 -16.05 -85.60 31.85
N ARG A 3 -15.82 -84.30 32.08
CA ARG A 3 -15.42 -83.58 33.33
C ARG A 3 -13.96 -83.88 33.75
N LEU A 4 -13.22 -82.79 34.01
CA LEU A 4 -12.01 -82.62 34.85
C LEU A 4 -10.63 -82.75 34.13
N PHE A 5 -9.58 -81.93 34.31
CA PHE A 5 -9.30 -80.75 35.16
C PHE A 5 -8.03 -79.98 34.67
N ASN A 6 -8.02 -78.65 34.86
CA ASN A 6 -6.94 -77.66 35.10
C ASN A 6 -5.56 -77.66 34.39
N PHE A 7 -5.16 -76.50 33.82
CA PHE A 7 -4.19 -75.52 34.37
C PHE A 7 -4.20 -74.21 33.55
N LYS A 8 -4.01 -73.04 34.19
CA LYS A 8 -3.98 -71.69 33.57
C LYS A 8 -2.59 -71.35 33.00
N VAL A 9 -2.49 -70.85 31.76
CA VAL A 9 -1.55 -69.82 31.28
C VAL A 9 -2.19 -69.11 30.07
N VAL A 10 -2.16 -67.78 30.03
CA VAL A 10 -2.71 -66.93 28.96
C VAL A 10 -1.60 -66.64 27.93
N LEU A 11 -1.88 -66.87 26.65
CA LEU A 11 -1.03 -66.46 25.52
C LEU A 11 -1.89 -65.82 24.41
N LEU A 12 -1.41 -64.66 23.93
CA LEU A 12 -1.86 -63.91 22.75
C LEU A 12 -1.60 -64.69 21.45
N THR A 13 -2.54 -64.64 20.49
CA THR A 13 -2.27 -64.37 19.05
C THR A 13 -3.59 -64.16 18.25
N THR A 14 -3.67 -62.99 17.60
CA THR A 14 -4.10 -62.68 16.20
C THR A 14 -5.19 -63.50 15.48
N LEU A 15 -6.30 -62.87 15.05
CA LEU A 15 -6.57 -62.35 13.67
C LEU A 15 -8.06 -61.99 13.46
N PHE A 16 -8.29 -60.79 12.90
CA PHE A 16 -9.41 -60.29 12.08
C PHE A 16 -10.87 -60.72 12.35
N VAL A 17 -11.67 -59.76 12.83
CA VAL A 17 -13.11 -59.63 12.52
C VAL A 17 -13.46 -58.15 12.28
N PHE A 18 -14.14 -57.90 11.15
CA PHE A 18 -14.79 -56.65 10.76
C PHE A 18 -15.77 -56.15 11.85
N GLY A 19 -15.55 -54.95 12.37
CA GLY A 19 -16.46 -54.25 13.26
C GLY A 19 -16.91 -52.92 12.65
N PHE A 20 -18.20 -52.83 12.31
CA PHE A 20 -18.90 -51.62 11.88
C PHE A 20 -18.75 -50.50 12.92
N SER A 21 -17.98 -49.46 12.59
CA SER A 21 -18.05 -48.18 13.31
C SER A 21 -19.17 -47.34 12.71
N PHE A 22 -20.27 -47.22 13.46
CA PHE A 22 -21.29 -46.20 13.23
C PHE A 22 -20.63 -44.81 13.31
N SER A 23 -20.29 -44.22 12.17
CA SER A 23 -20.03 -42.79 12.09
C SER A 23 -21.34 -42.05 12.35
N TYR A 24 -21.48 -41.49 13.55
CA TYR A 24 -22.42 -40.41 13.80
C TYR A 24 -21.99 -39.24 12.91
N ALA A 25 -22.57 -39.17 11.71
CA ALA A 25 -22.50 -37.98 10.88
C ALA A 25 -23.20 -36.86 11.66
N LYS A 26 -22.41 -36.06 12.40
CA LYS A 26 -22.83 -34.73 12.81
C LYS A 26 -23.19 -34.01 11.52
N LYS A 27 -24.50 -33.90 11.25
CA LYS A 27 -25.06 -32.94 10.30
C LYS A 27 -24.33 -31.63 10.58
N LYS A 28 -23.45 -31.21 9.66
CA LYS A 28 -22.92 -29.86 9.62
C LYS A 28 -24.15 -28.98 9.72
N LYS A 29 -24.30 -28.26 10.84
CA LYS A 29 -25.21 -27.11 10.88
C LYS A 29 -24.73 -26.26 9.71
N GLU A 30 -25.54 -26.12 8.67
CA GLU A 30 -25.38 -24.98 7.79
C GLU A 30 -25.45 -23.78 8.72
N ASP A 31 -24.33 -23.09 8.89
CA ASP A 31 -24.32 -21.77 9.48
C ASP A 31 -25.30 -20.96 8.64
N LYS A 32 -26.48 -20.67 9.21
CA LYS A 32 -27.32 -19.61 8.69
C LYS A 32 -26.40 -18.39 8.63
N LYS A 33 -26.12 -17.89 7.41
CA LYS A 33 -25.50 -16.58 7.24
C LYS A 33 -26.27 -15.62 8.14
N ASP A 34 -25.58 -15.08 9.14
CA ASP A 34 -26.17 -14.04 9.97
C ASP A 34 -26.46 -12.86 9.04
N GLU A 35 -27.74 -12.59 8.78
CA GLU A 35 -28.19 -11.58 7.81
C GLU A 35 -27.84 -10.14 8.23
N THR A 36 -27.21 -9.97 9.39
CA THR A 36 -26.78 -8.70 9.98
C THR A 36 -25.33 -8.31 9.65
N LYS A 37 -24.47 -9.27 9.25
CA LYS A 37 -23.04 -9.03 9.05
C LYS A 37 -22.76 -8.26 7.75
N VAL A 38 -22.04 -7.14 7.81
CA VAL A 38 -21.71 -6.35 6.62
C VAL A 38 -20.43 -6.87 5.96
N GLU A 39 -20.55 -7.40 4.75
CA GLU A 39 -19.42 -7.99 4.02
C GLU A 39 -18.42 -6.91 3.55
N SER A 40 -17.12 -7.10 3.81
CA SER A 40 -16.03 -6.19 3.38
C SER A 40 -16.07 -5.85 1.88
N SER A 41 -16.45 -6.81 1.03
CA SER A 41 -16.56 -6.61 -0.42
C SER A 41 -17.54 -5.51 -0.81
N THR A 42 -18.52 -5.22 0.05
CA THR A 42 -19.49 -4.13 -0.12
C THR A 42 -18.81 -2.78 -0.28
N PHE A 43 -17.65 -2.56 0.35
CA PHE A 43 -16.97 -1.27 0.39
C PHE A 43 -15.85 -1.14 -0.66
N SER A 44 -15.68 -2.13 -1.55
CA SER A 44 -14.53 -2.21 -2.46
C SER A 44 -14.38 -1.05 -3.47
N GLY A 45 -15.44 -0.27 -3.72
CA GLY A 45 -15.38 0.95 -4.53
C GLY A 45 -14.77 2.16 -3.83
N LEU A 46 -14.70 2.15 -2.50
CA LEU A 46 -13.86 3.03 -1.71
C LEU A 46 -12.45 2.42 -1.68
N LYS A 47 -11.41 3.20 -1.96
CA LYS A 47 -10.03 2.67 -2.11
C LYS A 47 -9.02 3.57 -1.44
N TRP A 48 -8.11 2.96 -0.70
CA TRP A 48 -6.90 3.62 -0.22
C TRP A 48 -5.99 4.01 -1.38
N ARG A 49 -5.45 5.23 -1.33
CA ARG A 49 -4.50 5.79 -2.28
C ARG A 49 -3.18 6.01 -1.58
N SER A 50 -2.13 5.29 -1.99
CA SER A 50 -0.78 5.50 -1.47
C SER A 50 -0.27 6.88 -1.89
N ILE A 51 0.29 7.62 -0.94
CA ILE A 51 0.92 8.94 -1.17
C ILE A 51 2.44 8.91 -1.00
N GLY A 52 3.02 7.75 -0.64
CA GLY A 52 4.45 7.63 -0.34
C GLY A 52 4.84 8.37 0.94
N PRO A 53 5.96 9.13 0.97
CA PRO A 53 6.91 9.36 -0.12
C PRO A 53 7.82 8.15 -0.41
N ALA A 54 8.64 8.26 -1.48
CA ALA A 54 9.85 7.43 -1.67
C ALA A 54 11.12 8.30 -1.57
N PHE A 55 11.03 9.43 -0.84
CA PHE A 55 12.10 10.38 -0.60
C PHE A 55 13.23 9.73 0.20
N THR A 56 12.87 9.16 1.34
CA THR A 56 13.60 8.12 2.05
C THR A 56 12.84 6.81 1.86
N SER A 57 13.55 5.71 1.67
CA SER A 57 12.92 4.39 1.61
C SER A 57 12.72 3.87 3.04
N GLY A 58 12.75 2.56 3.24
CA GLY A 58 12.76 1.92 4.56
C GLY A 58 13.72 0.73 4.60
N ARG A 59 13.72 0.03 5.74
CA ARG A 59 14.67 -1.04 6.05
C ARG A 59 14.60 -2.23 5.10
N ILE A 60 15.73 -2.51 4.46
CA ILE A 60 15.95 -3.67 3.61
C ILE A 60 16.64 -4.75 4.42
N ALA A 61 16.05 -5.94 4.50
CA ALA A 61 16.59 -7.05 5.28
C ALA A 61 17.54 -7.93 4.45
N ASP A 62 17.24 -8.14 3.16
CA ASP A 62 17.97 -9.11 2.33
C ASP A 62 17.73 -8.91 0.81
N PHE A 63 18.56 -9.53 -0.01
CA PHE A 63 18.44 -9.60 -1.47
C PHE A 63 18.50 -11.03 -1.98
N ALA A 64 17.70 -11.34 -3.02
CA ALA A 64 17.92 -12.51 -3.86
C ALA A 64 18.16 -12.07 -5.31
N VAL A 65 19.40 -12.22 -5.77
CA VAL A 65 19.85 -11.75 -7.09
C VAL A 65 19.99 -12.92 -8.05
N ASN A 66 19.48 -12.79 -9.26
CA ASN A 66 19.57 -13.84 -10.28
C ASN A 66 21.02 -13.97 -10.79
N PRO A 67 21.70 -15.12 -10.60
CA PRO A 67 23.10 -15.29 -10.97
C PRO A 67 23.35 -15.24 -12.50
N ASP A 68 22.33 -15.55 -13.32
CA ASP A 68 22.45 -15.50 -14.78
C ASP A 68 22.15 -14.10 -15.35
N ASN A 69 21.47 -13.25 -14.58
CA ASN A 69 21.10 -11.90 -14.99
C ASN A 69 20.85 -10.99 -13.77
N HIS A 70 21.90 -10.29 -13.33
CA HIS A 70 21.87 -9.39 -12.17
C HIS A 70 20.87 -8.22 -12.30
N SER A 71 20.29 -7.96 -13.48
CA SER A 71 19.19 -6.97 -13.62
C SER A 71 17.85 -7.45 -13.04
N ILE A 72 17.74 -8.74 -12.69
CA ILE A 72 16.58 -9.36 -12.07
C ILE A 72 16.93 -9.72 -10.62
N TYR A 73 16.28 -9.06 -9.67
CA TYR A 73 16.46 -9.36 -8.26
C TYR A 73 15.21 -9.05 -7.44
N TYR A 74 15.20 -9.61 -6.25
CA TYR A 74 14.18 -9.49 -5.23
C TYR A 74 14.75 -8.75 -4.02
N VAL A 75 13.92 -7.93 -3.41
CA VAL A 75 14.26 -7.13 -2.23
C VAL A 75 13.33 -7.57 -1.09
N ALA A 76 13.91 -8.07 0.00
CA ALA A 76 13.21 -8.33 1.25
C ALA A 76 13.13 -7.04 2.05
N VAL A 77 11.93 -6.56 2.32
CA VAL A 77 11.74 -5.35 3.14
C VAL A 77 11.27 -5.79 4.51
N ALA A 78 11.99 -5.36 5.56
CA ALA A 78 11.76 -5.80 6.94
C ALA A 78 10.32 -5.56 7.42
N SER A 79 9.66 -4.52 6.90
CA SER A 79 8.26 -4.20 7.17
C SER A 79 7.45 -3.79 5.93
N GLY A 80 7.85 -4.23 4.73
CA GLY A 80 7.28 -3.69 3.47
C GLY A 80 7.08 -4.70 2.35
N HIS A 81 7.00 -6.00 2.68
CA HIS A 81 6.84 -7.13 1.74
C HIS A 81 8.05 -7.37 0.83
N ILE A 82 7.86 -8.21 -0.19
CA ILE A 82 8.86 -8.54 -1.20
C ILE A 82 8.60 -7.74 -2.47
N TRP A 83 9.65 -7.12 -2.99
CA TRP A 83 9.64 -6.37 -4.25
C TRP A 83 10.55 -7.00 -5.29
N LYS A 84 10.13 -6.95 -6.55
CA LYS A 84 10.91 -7.48 -7.67
C LYS A 84 11.20 -6.38 -8.68
N THR A 85 12.40 -6.43 -9.25
CA THR A 85 12.75 -5.71 -10.47
C THR A 85 13.19 -6.67 -11.58
N THR A 86 13.11 -6.20 -12.82
CA THR A 86 13.61 -6.92 -14.01
C THR A 86 14.45 -6.02 -14.92
N ASN A 87 14.76 -4.81 -14.45
CA ASN A 87 15.43 -3.74 -15.20
C ASN A 87 16.39 -2.96 -14.29
N ASN A 88 17.09 -3.70 -13.42
CA ASN A 88 18.08 -3.19 -12.48
C ASN A 88 17.58 -2.03 -11.59
N GLY A 89 16.36 -2.14 -11.07
CA GLY A 89 15.77 -1.16 -10.16
C GLY A 89 15.23 0.12 -10.82
N THR A 90 15.19 0.19 -12.16
CA THR A 90 14.50 1.29 -12.86
C THR A 90 13.02 1.33 -12.47
N THR A 91 12.41 0.17 -12.27
CA THR A 91 11.09 0.02 -11.64
C THR A 91 11.05 -1.18 -10.70
N PHE A 92 10.22 -1.08 -9.65
CA PHE A 92 9.92 -2.18 -8.74
C PHE A 92 8.43 -2.51 -8.76
N LYS A 93 8.11 -3.79 -8.56
CA LYS A 93 6.75 -4.29 -8.41
C LYS A 93 6.62 -5.05 -7.09
N PRO A 94 5.61 -4.76 -6.25
CA PRO A 94 5.33 -5.59 -5.08
C PRO A 94 4.74 -6.92 -5.55
N ILE A 95 5.21 -8.02 -4.95
CA ILE A 95 4.83 -9.39 -5.35
C ILE A 95 4.36 -10.26 -4.19
N PHE A 96 4.13 -9.65 -3.02
CA PHE A 96 3.78 -10.37 -1.78
C PHE A 96 2.71 -9.65 -0.92
N ASP A 97 1.94 -8.71 -1.48
CA ASP A 97 1.06 -7.78 -0.74
C ASP A 97 -0.10 -8.42 0.07
N ASN A 98 -0.48 -9.68 -0.18
CA ASN A 98 -1.72 -10.28 0.36
C ASN A 98 -1.53 -11.72 0.86
N HIS A 99 -0.55 -11.94 1.74
CA HIS A 99 -0.23 -13.25 2.32
C HIS A 99 -0.36 -13.30 3.86
N GLY A 100 -1.05 -12.32 4.47
CA GLY A 100 -1.28 -12.29 5.92
C GLY A 100 -0.02 -12.02 6.76
N THR A 101 1.03 -11.48 6.14
CA THR A 101 2.23 -10.95 6.79
C THR A 101 2.96 -10.01 5.82
N TYR A 102 3.70 -9.04 6.36
CA TYR A 102 4.43 -8.02 5.61
C TYR A 102 5.91 -7.94 5.95
N SER A 103 6.32 -8.60 7.04
CA SER A 103 7.68 -8.56 7.54
C SER A 103 8.46 -9.71 6.93
N ILE A 104 9.59 -9.41 6.29
CA ILE A 104 10.43 -10.40 5.59
C ILE A 104 11.84 -10.32 6.19
N GLY A 105 12.37 -11.47 6.64
CA GLY A 105 13.70 -11.58 7.22
C GLY A 105 14.77 -11.96 6.20
N CYS A 106 14.49 -12.95 5.35
CA CYS A 106 15.48 -13.46 4.39
C CYS A 106 14.83 -14.01 3.11
N LEU A 107 15.63 -14.08 2.04
CA LEU A 107 15.28 -14.67 0.75
C LEU A 107 16.38 -15.63 0.29
N ALA A 108 15.99 -16.81 -0.20
CA ALA A 108 16.92 -17.74 -0.83
C ALA A 108 16.45 -18.07 -2.25
N MET A 109 17.31 -17.80 -3.23
CA MET A 109 17.09 -18.20 -4.62
C MET A 109 17.67 -19.58 -4.87
N ASP A 110 16.93 -20.42 -5.58
CA ASP A 110 17.42 -21.72 -6.01
C ASP A 110 18.58 -21.54 -7.02
N PRO A 111 19.77 -22.12 -6.74
CA PRO A 111 20.94 -21.96 -7.60
C PRO A 111 20.78 -22.60 -8.99
N SER A 112 19.80 -23.49 -9.16
CA SER A 112 19.52 -24.18 -10.43
C SER A 112 18.29 -23.63 -11.18
N ASN A 113 17.48 -22.77 -10.53
CA ASN A 113 16.28 -22.21 -11.14
C ASN A 113 15.88 -20.88 -10.51
N SER A 114 16.21 -19.77 -11.17
CA SER A 114 15.92 -18.42 -10.69
C SER A 114 14.42 -18.05 -10.58
N ASN A 115 13.49 -18.93 -10.98
CA ASN A 115 12.05 -18.76 -10.73
C ASN A 115 11.62 -19.29 -9.37
N VAL A 116 12.46 -20.12 -8.73
CA VAL A 116 12.21 -20.68 -7.40
C VAL A 116 12.90 -19.79 -6.37
N VAL A 117 12.10 -19.15 -5.53
CA VAL A 117 12.58 -18.32 -4.43
C VAL A 117 11.82 -18.72 -3.17
N TRP A 118 12.57 -18.87 -2.08
CA TRP A 118 12.05 -19.08 -0.75
C TRP A 118 12.14 -17.79 0.06
N ALA A 119 11.15 -17.55 0.91
CA ALA A 119 11.10 -16.37 1.76
C ALA A 119 10.86 -16.77 3.22
N GLY A 120 11.74 -16.32 4.11
CA GLY A 120 11.53 -16.36 5.54
C GLY A 120 10.79 -15.11 5.99
N THR A 121 9.62 -15.28 6.61
CA THR A 121 8.84 -14.13 7.12
C THR A 121 9.17 -13.85 8.58
N GLY A 122 9.01 -12.59 8.96
CA GLY A 122 9.48 -12.04 10.22
C GLY A 122 10.93 -11.62 10.12
N GLU A 123 11.18 -10.35 10.38
CA GLU A 123 12.51 -9.77 10.46
C GLU A 123 13.38 -10.58 11.45
N ASN A 124 14.55 -11.02 11.00
CA ASN A 124 15.48 -11.88 11.74
C ASN A 124 16.31 -11.13 12.79
N ASN A 125 16.06 -9.84 12.99
CA ASN A 125 16.63 -9.11 14.11
C ASN A 125 15.76 -9.25 15.36
N HIS A 126 16.15 -8.53 16.41
CA HIS A 126 15.35 -8.50 17.63
C HIS A 126 15.29 -7.11 18.22
N GLN A 127 15.11 -6.10 17.36
CA GLN A 127 15.04 -4.69 17.70
C GLN A 127 13.70 -4.29 18.35
N ARG A 128 13.60 -3.04 18.86
CA ARG A 128 12.39 -2.50 19.51
C ARG A 128 11.17 -2.40 18.60
N ALA A 129 11.39 -2.09 17.32
CA ALA A 129 10.40 -1.98 16.27
C ALA A 129 10.65 -3.14 15.31
N LEU A 130 9.98 -4.25 15.59
CA LEU A 130 10.17 -5.55 14.96
C LEU A 130 8.82 -6.03 14.43
N GLY A 131 8.76 -6.37 13.14
CA GLY A 131 7.61 -7.07 12.56
C GLY A 131 7.71 -8.57 12.77
N TYR A 132 6.57 -9.28 12.74
CA TYR A 132 6.55 -10.74 12.84
C TYR A 132 5.92 -11.42 11.64
N GLY A 133 6.46 -12.60 11.35
CA GLY A 133 6.09 -13.48 10.26
C GLY A 133 5.03 -14.50 10.64
N ASN A 134 4.67 -15.28 9.63
CA ASN A 134 3.83 -16.47 9.75
C ASN A 134 4.43 -17.68 9.01
N GLY A 135 5.76 -17.79 9.03
CA GLY A 135 6.53 -18.94 8.57
C GLY A 135 7.29 -18.73 7.26
N VAL A 136 7.40 -19.79 6.47
CA VAL A 136 8.20 -19.81 5.24
C VAL A 136 7.30 -19.88 4.02
N TYR A 137 7.67 -19.16 2.95
CA TYR A 137 6.96 -19.20 1.67
C TYR A 137 7.87 -19.65 0.54
N LYS A 138 7.25 -20.21 -0.51
CA LYS A 138 7.90 -20.60 -1.75
C LYS A 138 7.14 -20.04 -2.94
N THR A 139 7.86 -19.51 -3.92
CA THR A 139 7.37 -19.29 -5.28
C THR A 139 8.11 -20.21 -6.24
N VAL A 140 7.44 -20.63 -7.31
CA VAL A 140 8.04 -21.40 -8.42
C VAL A 140 7.84 -20.74 -9.78
N ASP A 141 7.18 -19.58 -9.80
CA ASP A 141 6.80 -18.84 -11.02
C ASP A 141 7.39 -17.41 -11.03
N GLY A 142 8.47 -17.22 -10.28
CA GLY A 142 9.19 -15.96 -10.19
C GLY A 142 8.43 -14.88 -9.42
N GLY A 143 7.59 -15.25 -8.46
CA GLY A 143 6.86 -14.35 -7.57
C GLY A 143 5.47 -13.95 -8.05
N LYS A 144 4.87 -14.65 -9.03
CA LYS A 144 3.47 -14.39 -9.41
C LYS A 144 2.51 -15.02 -8.40
N SER A 145 2.91 -16.12 -7.78
CA SER A 145 2.21 -16.77 -6.67
C SER A 145 3.19 -17.26 -5.61
N TRP A 146 2.71 -17.34 -4.38
CA TRP A 146 3.45 -17.82 -3.21
C TRP A 146 2.61 -18.80 -2.41
N GLU A 147 3.23 -19.87 -1.94
CA GLU A 147 2.65 -20.89 -1.09
C GLU A 147 3.32 -20.87 0.28
N ASN A 148 2.53 -20.91 1.37
CA ASN A 148 3.06 -21.01 2.73
C ASN A 148 3.43 -22.47 3.01
N MET A 149 4.71 -22.71 3.30
CA MET A 149 5.30 -24.02 3.48
C MET A 149 5.37 -24.47 4.95
N GLY A 150 4.80 -23.72 5.91
CA GLY A 150 4.79 -24.07 7.33
C GLY A 150 5.75 -23.24 8.19
N LEU A 151 6.08 -23.77 9.37
CA LEU A 151 6.87 -23.09 10.42
C LEU A 151 6.23 -21.77 10.92
N LYS A 152 4.90 -21.76 10.99
CA LYS A 152 4.09 -20.55 11.22
C LYS A 152 4.31 -19.93 12.60
N GLU A 153 4.69 -20.75 13.57
CA GLU A 153 4.91 -20.33 14.95
C GLU A 153 6.38 -19.95 15.21
N SER A 154 7.24 -19.92 14.18
CA SER A 154 8.61 -19.41 14.35
C SER A 154 8.62 -17.90 14.57
N ARG A 155 7.70 -17.17 13.92
CA ARG A 155 7.57 -15.69 13.93
C ARG A 155 8.77 -14.92 13.37
N GLN A 156 9.99 -15.41 13.54
CA GLN A 156 11.22 -14.92 12.93
C GLN A 156 11.91 -16.10 12.24
N ILE A 157 12.30 -15.92 10.98
CA ILE A 157 13.09 -16.89 10.22
C ILE A 157 14.43 -16.22 9.94
N GLY A 158 15.50 -16.82 10.47
CA GLY A 158 16.84 -16.27 10.40
C GLY A 158 17.42 -16.35 8.99
N GLU A 159 17.48 -17.57 8.45
CA GLU A 159 18.16 -17.86 7.18
C GLU A 159 17.61 -19.14 6.53
N ILE A 160 17.72 -19.24 5.21
CA ILE A 160 17.30 -20.39 4.41
C ILE A 160 18.44 -20.84 3.49
N LEU A 161 18.78 -22.13 3.51
CA LEU A 161 19.72 -22.73 2.57
C LEU A 161 19.03 -23.75 1.67
N ILE A 162 19.39 -23.73 0.38
CA ILE A 162 18.91 -24.69 -0.62
C ILE A 162 20.10 -25.55 -1.04
N ASP A 163 19.98 -26.88 -0.96
CA ASP A 163 21.06 -27.78 -1.39
C ASP A 163 21.27 -27.64 -2.91
N PRO A 164 22.47 -27.25 -3.38
CA PRO A 164 22.72 -27.04 -4.81
C PRO A 164 22.65 -28.33 -5.65
N ARG A 165 22.63 -29.50 -5.01
CA ARG A 165 22.50 -30.80 -5.67
C ARG A 165 21.03 -31.18 -5.90
N ASN A 166 20.11 -30.64 -5.10
CA ASN A 166 18.68 -30.96 -5.15
C ASN A 166 17.83 -29.87 -4.49
N SER A 167 17.07 -29.12 -5.32
CA SER A 167 16.15 -28.06 -4.92
C SER A 167 15.05 -28.44 -3.93
N ASP A 168 14.76 -29.75 -3.76
CA ASP A 168 13.78 -30.22 -2.78
C ASP A 168 14.37 -30.34 -1.36
N ILE A 169 15.70 -30.25 -1.22
CA ILE A 169 16.38 -30.27 0.07
C ILE A 169 16.65 -28.83 0.51
N VAL A 170 15.94 -28.40 1.56
CA VAL A 170 16.03 -27.03 2.08
C VAL A 170 16.19 -27.08 3.59
N TYR A 171 17.01 -26.18 4.12
CA TYR A 171 17.23 -25.97 5.55
C TYR A 171 16.72 -24.59 5.96
N VAL A 172 16.07 -24.50 7.12
CA VAL A 172 15.51 -23.25 7.66
C VAL A 172 16.00 -23.06 9.08
N ALA A 173 16.78 -22.01 9.29
CA ALA A 173 17.15 -21.51 10.60
C ALA A 173 15.94 -20.76 11.20
N ALA A 174 15.27 -21.40 12.16
CA ALA A 174 14.07 -20.89 12.78
C ALA A 174 14.41 -20.41 14.20
N GLU A 175 14.45 -19.09 14.38
CA GLU A 175 14.86 -18.47 15.64
C GLU A 175 13.81 -18.61 16.74
N GLY A 176 12.53 -18.74 16.34
CA GLY A 176 11.40 -18.67 17.24
C GLY A 176 11.08 -17.23 17.68
N SER A 177 9.91 -17.07 18.33
CA SER A 177 9.44 -15.76 18.77
C SER A 177 10.47 -15.00 19.60
N ALA A 178 10.73 -13.74 19.24
CA ALA A 178 11.54 -12.82 20.04
C ALA A 178 10.96 -12.57 21.45
N TRP A 179 9.67 -12.86 21.66
CA TRP A 179 8.90 -12.49 22.85
C TRP A 179 8.47 -13.69 23.69
N GLY A 180 8.36 -14.89 23.10
CA GLY A 180 7.80 -16.10 23.71
C GLY A 180 8.71 -17.34 23.68
N PRO A 181 8.57 -18.26 24.65
CA PRO A 181 9.24 -19.56 24.56
C PRO A 181 8.50 -20.47 23.56
N GLY A 182 9.16 -21.54 23.10
CA GLY A 182 8.58 -22.56 22.24
C GLY A 182 8.45 -22.10 20.79
N GLY A 183 7.33 -22.48 20.16
CA GLY A 183 7.06 -22.27 18.74
C GLY A 183 7.88 -23.19 17.82
N ASP A 184 7.91 -22.85 16.54
CA ASP A 184 8.73 -23.55 15.56
C ASP A 184 10.19 -23.08 15.67
N ARG A 185 10.87 -23.46 16.75
CA ARG A 185 12.24 -23.04 17.08
C ARG A 185 13.27 -24.17 16.86
N GLY A 186 14.41 -23.85 16.24
CA GLY A 186 15.50 -24.78 15.91
C GLY A 186 15.95 -24.73 14.45
N LEU A 187 16.68 -25.73 13.99
CA LEU A 187 16.99 -25.91 12.56
C LEU A 187 16.06 -26.99 11.98
N TYR A 188 15.38 -26.65 10.90
CA TYR A 188 14.50 -27.56 10.19
C TYR A 188 15.07 -27.93 8.82
N LYS A 189 14.80 -29.16 8.39
CA LYS A 189 15.16 -29.69 7.08
C LYS A 189 13.92 -30.25 6.39
N THR A 190 13.79 -30.00 5.10
CA THR A 190 12.87 -30.72 4.22
C THR A 190 13.65 -31.48 3.16
N THR A 191 13.06 -32.54 2.62
CA THR A 191 13.60 -33.31 1.48
C THR A 191 12.55 -33.54 0.38
N ASP A 192 11.37 -32.93 0.53
CA ASP A 192 10.23 -33.05 -0.38
C ASP A 192 9.74 -31.68 -0.89
N GLY A 193 10.64 -30.69 -0.85
CA GLY A 193 10.40 -29.35 -1.32
C GLY A 193 9.50 -28.51 -0.41
N GLY A 194 9.45 -28.82 0.90
CA GLY A 194 8.77 -28.09 1.96
C GLY A 194 7.41 -28.63 2.38
N LYS A 195 7.00 -29.81 1.90
CA LYS A 195 5.71 -30.41 2.28
C LYS A 195 5.77 -30.96 3.70
N THR A 196 6.93 -31.45 4.11
CA THR A 196 7.20 -31.90 5.47
C THR A 196 8.54 -31.35 5.98
N TRP A 197 8.62 -31.15 7.30
CA TRP A 197 9.79 -30.61 7.99
C TRP A 197 10.25 -31.54 9.11
N GLU A 198 11.54 -31.84 9.14
CA GLU A 198 12.25 -32.54 10.22
C GLU A 198 13.06 -31.54 11.03
N LYS A 199 12.89 -31.51 12.35
CA LYS A 199 13.75 -30.71 13.24
C LYS A 199 15.08 -31.43 13.42
N VAL A 200 16.14 -30.91 12.82
CA VAL A 200 17.47 -31.55 12.78
C VAL A 200 18.46 -30.99 13.82
N LEU A 201 18.17 -29.83 14.42
CA LEU A 201 18.88 -29.31 15.59
C LEU A 201 17.88 -28.63 16.54
N GLU A 202 17.81 -29.12 17.77
CA GLU A 202 17.01 -28.57 18.86
C GLU A 202 17.91 -28.22 20.05
N ILE A 203 17.73 -27.03 20.61
CA ILE A 203 18.49 -26.56 21.77
C ILE A 203 17.57 -26.47 23.00
N SER A 204 16.57 -25.59 22.97
CA SER A 204 15.56 -25.44 24.03
C SER A 204 14.36 -24.65 23.53
N GLU A 205 13.35 -24.46 24.38
CA GLU A 205 12.23 -23.56 24.11
C GLU A 205 12.63 -22.07 24.02
N ASN A 206 13.82 -21.68 24.50
CA ASN A 206 14.27 -20.28 24.53
C ASN A 206 15.41 -19.98 23.54
N THR A 207 15.90 -20.99 22.81
CA THR A 207 17.10 -20.90 21.98
C THR A 207 16.86 -21.53 20.61
N GLY A 208 16.90 -20.69 19.58
CA GLY A 208 16.70 -21.08 18.18
C GLY A 208 17.99 -21.01 17.37
N VAL A 209 17.91 -21.28 16.08
CA VAL A 209 19.05 -21.14 15.15
C VAL A 209 18.84 -19.86 14.34
N ALA A 210 19.83 -18.97 14.35
CA ALA A 210 19.77 -17.64 13.73
C ALA A 210 20.40 -17.61 12.33
N ASN A 211 21.54 -18.27 12.15
CA ASN A 211 22.24 -18.37 10.87
C ASN A 211 22.78 -19.77 10.64
N ILE A 212 22.97 -20.08 9.36
CA ILE A 212 23.47 -21.34 8.84
C ILE A 212 24.24 -21.11 7.54
N CYS A 213 25.37 -21.80 7.36
CA CYS A 213 26.04 -21.82 6.06
C CYS A 213 26.56 -23.21 5.70
N PHE A 214 26.63 -23.48 4.40
CA PHE A 214 27.29 -24.68 3.88
C PHE A 214 28.80 -24.48 3.79
N GLU A 215 29.55 -25.58 3.90
CA GLU A 215 30.92 -25.60 3.36
C GLU A 215 30.87 -25.51 1.83
N PRO A 216 31.59 -24.56 1.19
CA PRO A 216 31.62 -24.43 -0.26
C PRO A 216 32.02 -25.74 -0.95
N GLY A 217 31.19 -26.18 -1.91
CA GLY A 217 31.39 -27.43 -2.64
C GLY A 217 31.00 -28.71 -1.86
N ASN A 218 30.59 -28.60 -0.60
CA ASN A 218 30.21 -29.75 0.23
C ASN A 218 29.02 -29.44 1.17
N PRO A 219 27.78 -29.48 0.65
CA PRO A 219 26.58 -29.16 1.44
C PRO A 219 26.24 -30.21 2.53
N ASP A 220 27.01 -31.29 2.67
CA ASP A 220 26.85 -32.22 3.80
C ASP A 220 27.51 -31.68 5.08
N VAL A 221 28.42 -30.71 4.99
CA VAL A 221 28.91 -29.99 6.18
C VAL A 221 28.22 -28.63 6.28
N ILE A 222 27.61 -28.43 7.45
CA ILE A 222 26.75 -27.29 7.76
C ILE A 222 27.25 -26.69 9.06
N TYR A 223 27.40 -25.37 9.09
CA TYR A 223 27.67 -24.61 10.30
C TYR A 223 26.39 -23.92 10.74
N ALA A 224 26.17 -23.80 12.05
CA ALA A 224 24.98 -23.18 12.61
C ALA A 224 25.29 -22.34 13.85
N GLY A 225 24.74 -21.13 13.94
CA GLY A 225 24.73 -20.31 15.15
C GLY A 225 23.39 -20.40 15.88
N ALA A 226 23.38 -20.93 17.10
CA ALA A 226 22.18 -20.97 17.94
C ALA A 226 22.21 -19.84 18.97
N GLU A 227 21.13 -19.06 19.05
CA GLU A 227 21.06 -17.85 19.88
C GLU A 227 19.93 -17.92 20.91
N GLN A 228 20.28 -17.68 22.18
CA GLN A 228 19.34 -17.51 23.29
C GLN A 228 19.04 -16.02 23.48
N ARG A 229 17.82 -15.60 23.13
CA ARG A 229 17.39 -14.20 23.22
C ARG A 229 15.96 -14.03 23.69
N ARG A 230 15.67 -12.90 24.35
CA ARG A 230 14.31 -12.53 24.76
C ARG A 230 14.12 -11.03 24.84
N ARG A 231 13.01 -10.54 24.29
CA ARG A 231 12.56 -9.17 24.42
C ARG A 231 11.23 -9.10 25.15
N ARG A 232 11.12 -8.14 26.07
CA ARG A 232 9.88 -7.73 26.76
C ARG A 232 9.73 -6.21 26.61
N GLN A 233 8.59 -5.66 27.03
CA GLN A 233 8.42 -4.21 27.03
C GLN A 233 9.44 -3.53 27.96
N PHE A 234 9.69 -4.10 29.14
CA PHE A 234 10.56 -3.52 30.16
C PHE A 234 12.06 -3.84 30.00
N THR A 235 12.44 -4.90 29.26
CA THR A 235 13.85 -5.35 29.16
C THR A 235 14.13 -6.14 27.88
N LYS A 236 15.42 -6.32 27.61
CA LYS A 236 15.95 -7.21 26.56
C LYS A 236 17.12 -8.00 27.14
N ILE A 237 17.20 -9.28 26.79
CA ILE A 237 18.37 -10.15 26.98
C ILE A 237 18.83 -10.61 25.59
N GLY A 238 20.04 -10.21 25.19
CA GLY A 238 20.60 -10.44 23.85
C GLY A 238 21.52 -11.65 23.74
N GLY A 239 21.60 -12.50 24.77
CA GLY A 239 22.46 -13.67 24.79
C GLY A 239 22.39 -14.42 26.11
N GLY A 240 22.89 -15.65 26.14
CA GLY A 240 22.80 -16.51 27.31
C GLY A 240 23.68 -17.77 27.22
N PRO A 241 23.62 -18.63 28.25
CA PRO A 241 24.45 -19.83 28.35
C PRO A 241 24.15 -20.90 27.32
N GLU A 242 22.98 -20.86 26.67
CA GLU A 242 22.59 -21.84 25.65
C GLU A 242 23.10 -21.47 24.24
N SER A 243 23.53 -20.22 24.03
CA SER A 243 24.05 -19.78 22.74
C SER A 243 25.36 -20.47 22.38
N ALA A 244 25.43 -21.05 21.20
CA ALA A 244 26.61 -21.81 20.75
C ALA A 244 26.65 -21.98 19.22
N PHE A 245 27.87 -22.18 18.71
CA PHE A 245 28.08 -22.61 17.33
C PHE A 245 28.16 -24.13 17.22
N TYR A 246 27.64 -24.67 16.13
CA TYR A 246 27.61 -26.09 15.83
C TYR A 246 28.13 -26.37 14.42
N LYS A 247 28.65 -27.59 14.23
CA LYS A 247 29.03 -28.13 12.92
C LYS A 247 28.44 -29.51 12.72
N SER A 248 27.78 -29.72 11.59
CA SER A 248 27.44 -31.05 11.07
C SER A 248 28.40 -31.45 9.96
N LYS A 249 28.57 -32.75 9.73
CA LYS A 249 29.36 -33.34 8.64
C LYS A 249 28.58 -34.39 7.84
N ASP A 250 27.28 -34.54 8.13
CA ASP A 250 26.42 -35.59 7.59
C ASP A 250 25.03 -35.07 7.18
N GLY A 251 24.98 -33.79 6.79
CA GLY A 251 23.78 -33.12 6.30
C GLY A 251 22.76 -32.83 7.39
N GLY A 252 23.22 -32.60 8.62
CA GLY A 252 22.42 -32.21 9.78
C GLY A 252 21.93 -33.37 10.66
N LYS A 253 22.41 -34.60 10.45
CA LYS A 253 21.98 -35.76 11.28
C LYS A 253 22.67 -35.77 12.65
N THR A 254 23.93 -35.34 12.70
CA THR A 254 24.69 -35.16 13.94
C THR A 254 25.39 -33.81 13.97
N TRP A 255 25.63 -33.30 15.19
CA TRP A 255 26.17 -31.96 15.42
C TRP A 255 27.24 -31.95 16.50
N ASP A 256 28.40 -31.41 16.17
CA ASP A 256 29.50 -31.12 17.09
C ASP A 256 29.41 -29.66 17.56
N LYS A 257 29.51 -29.40 18.87
CA LYS A 257 29.58 -28.03 19.41
C LYS A 257 31.01 -27.46 19.25
N LEU A 258 31.13 -26.28 18.65
CA LEU A 258 32.41 -25.59 18.45
C LEU A 258 32.77 -24.77 19.69
N THR A 259 33.85 -25.14 20.38
CA THR A 259 34.24 -24.51 21.66
C THR A 259 35.71 -24.13 21.76
N ASN A 260 36.57 -24.69 20.91
CA ASN A 260 38.01 -24.46 20.98
C ASN A 260 38.37 -23.06 20.49
N GLY A 261 39.07 -22.29 21.32
CA GLY A 261 39.47 -20.91 20.99
C GLY A 261 38.35 -19.87 21.12
N ILE A 262 37.15 -20.28 21.54
CA ILE A 262 36.01 -19.40 21.83
C ILE A 262 35.85 -19.24 23.35
N PRO A 263 35.55 -18.03 23.87
CA PRO A 263 35.31 -17.81 25.29
C PRO A 263 34.15 -18.63 25.86
N LYS A 264 34.32 -19.11 27.10
CA LYS A 264 33.34 -19.94 27.83
C LYS A 264 32.25 -19.14 28.56
N VAL A 265 32.22 -17.81 28.41
CA VAL A 265 31.16 -16.96 28.96
C VAL A 265 29.89 -17.03 28.09
N ASP A 266 28.78 -16.49 28.59
CA ASP A 266 27.53 -16.34 27.84
C ASP A 266 27.75 -15.50 26.58
N LYS A 267 27.07 -15.86 25.50
CA LYS A 267 27.21 -15.29 24.15
C LYS A 267 25.84 -14.96 23.57
N GLY A 268 25.83 -14.10 22.56
CA GLY A 268 24.65 -13.78 21.77
C GLY A 268 25.04 -12.93 20.57
N GLY A 269 24.06 -12.53 19.74
CA GLY A 269 24.31 -11.70 18.58
C GLY A 269 25.41 -12.25 17.69
N MET A 270 25.21 -13.46 17.18
CA MET A 270 26.30 -14.30 16.68
C MET A 270 26.13 -14.64 15.21
N GLU A 271 27.24 -14.71 14.47
CA GLU A 271 27.29 -15.03 13.05
C GLU A 271 28.42 -16.01 12.73
N ILE A 272 28.21 -16.91 11.77
CA ILE A 272 29.22 -17.88 11.31
C ILE A 272 29.20 -18.03 9.79
N VAL A 273 30.33 -17.73 9.16
CA VAL A 273 30.47 -17.82 7.70
C VAL A 273 31.74 -18.56 7.28
N VAL A 274 31.68 -19.23 6.14
CA VAL A 274 32.80 -19.94 5.53
C VAL A 274 33.24 -19.17 4.27
N SER A 275 34.55 -18.99 4.08
CA SER A 275 35.05 -18.34 2.88
C SER A 275 34.69 -19.16 1.62
N PRO A 276 34.03 -18.57 0.60
CA PRO A 276 33.70 -19.27 -0.64
C PRO A 276 34.95 -19.69 -1.44
N VAL A 277 36.09 -19.05 -1.16
CA VAL A 277 37.38 -19.28 -1.82
C VAL A 277 38.16 -20.41 -1.16
N ASN A 278 38.04 -20.59 0.15
CA ASN A 278 38.79 -21.59 0.90
C ASN A 278 37.99 -22.14 2.09
N PRO A 279 37.50 -23.39 2.04
CA PRO A 279 36.67 -23.97 3.10
C PRO A 279 37.41 -24.18 4.42
N ASP A 280 38.75 -24.13 4.45
CA ASP A 280 39.53 -24.20 5.70
C ASP A 280 39.34 -22.94 6.56
N ILE A 281 38.92 -21.83 5.94
CA ILE A 281 38.73 -20.55 6.59
C ILE A 281 37.26 -20.38 7.02
N VAL A 282 37.06 -20.32 8.33
CA VAL A 282 35.76 -20.06 8.96
C VAL A 282 35.87 -18.84 9.85
N TYR A 283 34.94 -17.91 9.70
CA TYR A 283 34.86 -16.69 10.51
C TYR A 283 33.65 -16.77 11.44
N VAL A 284 33.82 -16.25 12.66
CA VAL A 284 32.70 -16.01 13.57
C VAL A 284 32.81 -14.64 14.22
N MET A 285 31.66 -14.03 14.46
CA MET A 285 31.53 -12.80 15.22
C MET A 285 30.42 -12.97 16.25
N PHE A 286 30.61 -12.47 17.47
CA PHE A 286 29.57 -12.52 18.49
C PHE A 286 29.78 -11.50 19.61
N GLU A 287 28.67 -11.08 20.24
CA GLU A 287 28.67 -10.43 21.55
C GLU A 287 28.90 -11.47 22.66
N ALA A 288 29.54 -11.06 23.75
CA ALA A 288 29.70 -11.93 24.92
C ALA A 288 29.78 -11.14 26.22
N SER A 289 29.33 -11.75 27.31
CA SER A 289 29.38 -11.14 28.64
C SER A 289 30.80 -10.74 29.04
N ASN A 290 30.93 -9.74 29.90
CA ASN A 290 32.22 -9.20 30.37
C ASN A 290 33.12 -8.67 29.24
N GLY A 291 32.53 -8.21 28.13
CA GLY A 291 33.27 -7.64 26.99
C GLY A 291 34.20 -8.65 26.30
N LYS A 292 33.86 -9.95 26.33
CA LYS A 292 34.68 -11.02 25.71
C LYS A 292 34.27 -11.36 24.28
N GLY A 293 33.33 -10.61 23.71
CA GLY A 293 32.94 -10.71 22.30
C GLY A 293 34.10 -10.35 21.35
N GLY A 294 33.85 -10.48 20.06
CA GLY A 294 34.80 -10.08 19.03
C GLY A 294 34.71 -10.91 17.75
N PHE A 295 35.69 -10.71 16.87
CA PHE A 295 35.82 -11.41 15.60
C PHE A 295 36.92 -12.46 15.68
N TYR A 296 36.61 -13.67 15.21
CA TYR A 296 37.50 -14.83 15.31
C TYR A 296 37.60 -15.53 13.96
N ARG A 297 38.75 -16.17 13.74
CA ARG A 297 39.06 -16.92 12.54
C ARG A 297 39.56 -18.32 12.88
N SER A 298 39.06 -19.32 12.17
CA SER A 298 39.63 -20.67 12.08
C SER A 298 40.34 -20.85 10.74
N THR A 299 41.37 -21.70 10.75
CA THR A 299 42.13 -22.12 9.56
C THR A 299 42.11 -23.65 9.40
N ASP A 300 41.24 -24.32 10.16
CA ASP A 300 41.12 -25.77 10.27
C ASP A 300 39.64 -26.20 10.25
N ARG A 301 38.83 -25.49 9.44
CA ARG A 301 37.40 -25.78 9.23
C ARG A 301 36.56 -25.74 10.51
N GLY A 302 36.87 -24.83 11.43
CA GLY A 302 36.20 -24.67 12.73
C GLY A 302 36.71 -25.61 13.82
N GLY A 303 37.84 -26.28 13.64
CA GLY A 303 38.47 -27.13 14.68
C GLY A 303 38.95 -26.32 15.89
N SER A 304 39.53 -25.14 15.65
CA SER A 304 39.87 -24.13 16.65
C SER A 304 39.81 -22.72 16.06
N PHE A 305 39.44 -21.75 16.90
CA PHE A 305 39.37 -20.34 16.54
C PHE A 305 40.51 -19.54 17.20
N ASN A 306 40.96 -18.48 16.52
CA ASN A 306 41.83 -17.47 17.09
C ASN A 306 41.10 -16.12 17.05
N LYS A 307 41.19 -15.37 18.15
CA LYS A 307 40.66 -14.00 18.18
C LYS A 307 41.53 -13.11 17.30
N MET A 308 40.90 -12.38 16.39
CA MET A 308 41.60 -11.48 15.47
C MET A 308 41.51 -10.03 15.93
N ASP A 309 40.34 -9.62 16.42
CA ASP A 309 40.06 -8.27 16.92
C ASP A 309 38.93 -8.30 17.98
N ASP A 310 38.82 -7.25 18.80
CA ASP A 310 37.72 -7.08 19.77
C ASP A 310 36.41 -6.63 19.09
N TYR A 311 36.46 -6.22 17.82
CA TYR A 311 35.32 -5.78 17.04
C TYR A 311 34.21 -6.83 16.96
N ASN A 312 33.01 -6.38 17.29
CA ASN A 312 31.73 -7.03 17.02
C ASN A 312 30.72 -5.91 16.74
N SER A 313 29.73 -6.19 15.90
CA SER A 313 28.59 -5.31 15.63
C SER A 313 27.47 -5.54 16.66
N SER A 314 26.41 -4.72 16.63
CA SER A 314 25.32 -4.84 17.60
C SER A 314 24.45 -6.07 17.31
N GLY A 315 24.59 -7.11 18.13
CA GLY A 315 23.94 -8.42 17.97
C GLY A 315 22.42 -8.44 17.76
N GLN A 316 21.73 -7.38 18.17
CA GLN A 316 20.28 -7.25 18.04
C GLN A 316 19.79 -6.69 16.72
N TYR A 317 20.72 -6.17 15.91
CA TYR A 317 20.42 -5.32 14.78
C TYR A 317 21.33 -5.59 13.60
N TYR A 318 22.62 -5.84 13.84
CA TYR A 318 23.62 -6.14 12.82
C TYR A 318 24.49 -7.30 13.30
N THR A 319 24.40 -8.45 12.63
CA THR A 319 25.32 -9.59 12.85
C THR A 319 25.92 -10.10 11.56
N GLU A 320 25.33 -9.76 10.42
CA GLU A 320 25.65 -10.31 9.11
C GLU A 320 27.12 -10.08 8.71
N LEU A 321 27.77 -11.18 8.32
CA LEU A 321 29.11 -11.21 7.75
C LEU A 321 29.03 -11.72 6.32
N VAL A 322 29.64 -11.02 5.37
CA VAL A 322 29.68 -11.47 3.97
C VAL A 322 31.12 -11.61 3.53
N CYS A 323 31.53 -12.83 3.19
CA CYS A 323 32.87 -13.10 2.67
C CYS A 323 32.98 -12.63 1.22
N ASP A 324 34.13 -12.06 0.85
CA ASP A 324 34.40 -11.69 -0.54
C ASP A 324 34.50 -12.95 -1.42
N PRO A 325 33.92 -12.94 -2.63
CA PRO A 325 33.89 -14.11 -3.51
C PRO A 325 35.25 -14.44 -4.16
N VAL A 326 36.25 -13.56 -4.04
CA VAL A 326 37.56 -13.69 -4.69
C VAL A 326 38.73 -13.68 -3.69
N ASP A 327 38.62 -12.93 -2.60
CA ASP A 327 39.67 -12.80 -1.58
C ASP A 327 39.28 -13.48 -0.25
N GLN A 328 39.96 -14.58 0.09
CA GLN A 328 39.69 -15.36 1.31
C GLN A 328 39.87 -14.57 2.62
N ASP A 329 40.67 -13.50 2.62
CA ASP A 329 40.97 -12.69 3.81
C ASP A 329 40.11 -11.42 3.88
N LYS A 330 39.23 -11.20 2.90
CA LYS A 330 38.34 -10.05 2.85
C LYS A 330 36.92 -10.43 3.26
N VAL A 331 36.41 -9.71 4.26
CA VAL A 331 35.09 -9.94 4.86
C VAL A 331 34.44 -8.59 5.11
N TYR A 332 33.15 -8.49 4.80
CA TYR A 332 32.30 -7.35 5.07
C TYR A 332 31.46 -7.65 6.31
N SER A 333 31.26 -6.64 7.16
CA SER A 333 30.40 -6.71 8.34
C SER A 333 29.35 -5.62 8.21
N MET A 334 28.09 -6.02 8.24
CA MET A 334 26.98 -5.08 8.36
C MET A 334 26.98 -4.47 9.77
N ASP A 335 26.71 -3.18 9.85
CA ASP A 335 26.80 -2.37 11.07
C ASP A 335 26.10 -1.02 10.85
N THR A 336 26.00 -0.17 11.87
CA THR A 336 25.61 1.24 11.67
C THR A 336 26.54 1.90 10.65
N TRP A 337 27.85 1.71 10.80
CA TRP A 337 28.80 2.01 9.72
C TRP A 337 29.44 0.72 9.28
N SER A 338 28.86 0.09 8.26
CA SER A 338 29.38 -1.15 7.70
C SER A 338 30.88 -1.09 7.47
N LYS A 339 31.55 -2.19 7.79
CA LYS A 339 33.00 -2.30 7.73
C LYS A 339 33.43 -3.43 6.82
N TYR A 340 34.69 -3.39 6.44
CA TYR A 340 35.36 -4.50 5.80
C TYR A 340 36.77 -4.67 6.36
N THR A 341 37.28 -5.88 6.28
CA THR A 341 38.67 -6.26 6.51
C THR A 341 39.27 -6.80 5.23
N THR A 342 40.60 -6.75 5.08
CA THR A 342 41.37 -7.36 3.97
C THR A 342 42.56 -8.18 4.50
N ASP A 343 42.60 -8.45 5.80
CA ASP A 343 43.70 -9.14 6.47
C ASP A 343 43.22 -10.25 7.41
N GLY A 344 42.02 -10.79 7.12
CA GLY A 344 41.37 -11.85 7.87
C GLY A 344 40.81 -11.39 9.21
N GLY A 345 40.46 -10.10 9.35
CA GLY A 345 39.81 -9.54 10.53
C GLY A 345 40.75 -8.94 11.57
N LYS A 346 42.02 -8.69 11.24
CA LYS A 346 42.99 -8.04 12.16
C LYS A 346 42.81 -6.53 12.18
N THR A 347 42.39 -5.94 11.06
CA THR A 347 42.04 -4.53 10.96
C THR A 347 40.75 -4.33 10.17
N TRP A 348 39.97 -3.32 10.58
CA TRP A 348 38.68 -2.99 10.01
C TRP A 348 38.65 -1.55 9.49
N LYS A 349 38.02 -1.35 8.33
CA LYS A 349 37.80 -0.05 7.70
C LYS A 349 36.32 0.13 7.39
N ASN A 350 35.80 1.34 7.52
CA ASN A 350 34.44 1.62 7.09
C ASN A 350 34.32 1.51 5.57
N ILE A 351 33.23 0.92 5.10
CA ILE A 351 32.74 1.09 3.74
C ILE A 351 32.35 2.56 3.58
N GLY A 352 32.55 3.13 2.39
CA GLY A 352 32.15 4.51 2.13
C GLY A 352 30.65 4.72 2.38
N ASN A 353 30.31 5.89 2.90
CA ASN A 353 28.93 6.26 3.27
C ASN A 353 28.50 7.57 2.60
N ASN A 354 29.09 7.87 1.43
CA ASN A 354 28.94 9.15 0.76
C ASN A 354 27.48 9.41 0.34
N LYS A 355 26.79 10.32 1.04
CA LYS A 355 25.40 10.77 0.78
C LYS A 355 24.35 9.65 0.79
N ARG A 356 24.62 8.52 1.44
CA ARG A 356 23.63 7.45 1.70
C ARG A 356 23.30 7.39 3.20
N HIS A 357 22.21 6.70 3.54
CA HIS A 357 21.90 6.35 4.92
C HIS A 357 22.89 5.29 5.46
N VAL A 358 23.06 5.29 6.78
CA VAL A 358 23.81 4.30 7.57
C VAL A 358 22.90 3.10 7.91
N ASP A 359 23.26 2.26 8.88
CA ASP A 359 22.40 1.17 9.39
C ASP A 359 22.08 0.14 8.29
N ASP A 360 23.12 -0.54 7.84
CA ASP A 360 23.04 -1.54 6.78
C ASP A 360 22.75 -2.92 7.36
N HIS A 361 21.94 -3.71 6.66
CA HIS A 361 21.57 -5.08 7.04
C HIS A 361 21.92 -6.11 5.96
N ALA A 362 22.01 -5.69 4.70
CA ALA A 362 22.22 -6.59 3.58
C ALA A 362 23.28 -6.05 2.62
N ILE A 363 24.12 -6.93 2.11
CA ILE A 363 25.02 -6.62 0.99
C ILE A 363 25.07 -7.79 0.02
N TRP A 364 24.88 -7.49 -1.27
CA TRP A 364 25.15 -8.42 -2.36
C TRP A 364 26.38 -7.94 -3.13
N ILE A 365 27.37 -8.81 -3.27
CA ILE A 365 28.63 -8.52 -3.95
C ILE A 365 28.62 -9.26 -5.28
N ASP A 366 28.92 -8.55 -6.37
CA ASP A 366 29.03 -9.18 -7.69
C ASP A 366 30.23 -10.14 -7.71
N PRO A 367 30.02 -11.46 -7.94
CA PRO A 367 31.08 -12.45 -7.89
C PRO A 367 32.12 -12.29 -9.01
N GLU A 368 31.75 -11.66 -10.13
CA GLU A 368 32.66 -11.42 -11.26
C GLU A 368 33.40 -10.08 -11.11
N GLN A 369 32.80 -9.11 -10.40
CA GLN A 369 33.37 -7.80 -10.19
C GLN A 369 33.12 -7.27 -8.77
N PRO A 370 33.92 -7.64 -7.75
CA PRO A 370 33.68 -7.26 -6.35
C PRO A 370 33.70 -5.74 -6.04
N SER A 371 34.07 -4.89 -7.00
CA SER A 371 33.88 -3.43 -6.88
C SER A 371 32.43 -2.98 -7.10
N HIS A 372 31.61 -3.85 -7.70
CA HIS A 372 30.18 -3.71 -7.90
C HIS A 372 29.44 -4.43 -6.77
N PHE A 373 28.63 -3.69 -6.01
CA PHE A 373 27.78 -4.27 -4.97
C PHE A 373 26.50 -3.46 -4.76
N MET A 374 25.47 -4.14 -4.29
CA MET A 374 24.26 -3.53 -3.73
C MET A 374 24.31 -3.61 -2.22
N ILE A 375 23.89 -2.55 -1.54
CA ILE A 375 23.77 -2.49 -0.08
C ILE A 375 22.37 -2.01 0.30
N GLY A 376 21.78 -2.70 1.27
CA GLY A 376 20.45 -2.46 1.80
C GLY A 376 20.53 -2.10 3.27
N GLY A 377 19.85 -1.03 3.66
CA GLY A 377 19.81 -0.55 5.04
C GLY A 377 18.48 0.13 5.37
N ASP A 378 18.43 0.83 6.50
CA ASP A 378 17.24 1.58 6.94
C ASP A 378 16.80 2.66 5.95
N GLY A 379 17.70 3.19 5.12
CA GLY A 379 17.40 4.19 4.08
C GLY A 379 16.98 3.64 2.72
N GLY A 380 17.02 2.31 2.50
CA GLY A 380 16.67 1.67 1.23
C GLY A 380 17.82 0.96 0.53
N VAL A 381 17.77 0.92 -0.81
CA VAL A 381 18.74 0.22 -1.66
C VAL A 381 19.68 1.22 -2.33
N TYR A 382 20.98 0.98 -2.16
CA TYR A 382 22.06 1.72 -2.80
C TYR A 382 22.94 0.77 -3.61
N GLU A 383 23.37 1.18 -4.80
CA GLU A 383 24.23 0.39 -5.69
C GLU A 383 25.52 1.15 -5.96
N SER A 384 26.67 0.47 -5.89
CA SER A 384 27.98 1.07 -6.15
C SER A 384 28.74 0.25 -7.17
N PHE A 385 29.48 0.91 -8.05
CA PHE A 385 30.36 0.29 -9.06
C PHE A 385 31.85 0.56 -8.81
N ASP A 386 32.18 1.25 -7.71
CA ASP A 386 33.52 1.77 -7.42
C ASP A 386 33.98 1.48 -5.98
N SER A 387 33.49 0.37 -5.42
CA SER A 387 33.78 -0.08 -4.05
C SER A 387 33.28 0.88 -2.96
N GLY A 388 32.11 1.50 -3.16
CA GLY A 388 31.44 2.34 -2.17
C GLY A 388 31.92 3.78 -2.11
N LYS A 389 32.61 4.30 -3.15
CA LYS A 389 32.98 5.72 -3.21
C LYS A 389 31.79 6.56 -3.64
N THR A 390 30.99 6.05 -4.57
CA THR A 390 29.74 6.65 -5.04
C THR A 390 28.61 5.63 -5.06
N TYR A 391 27.38 6.13 -4.94
CA TYR A 391 26.17 5.32 -4.81
C TYR A 391 25.06 5.85 -5.71
N PHE A 392 24.35 4.91 -6.35
CA PHE A 392 23.06 5.14 -7.00
C PHE A 392 21.93 4.70 -6.07
N PHE A 393 21.08 5.65 -5.65
CA PHE A 393 19.93 5.37 -4.79
C PHE A 393 18.69 4.97 -5.61
N LYS A 394 18.02 3.90 -5.21
CA LYS A 394 16.76 3.45 -5.82
C LYS A 394 15.54 4.19 -5.22
N GLY A 395 15.38 5.47 -5.56
CA GLY A 395 14.35 6.38 -5.01
C GLY A 395 12.90 6.17 -5.49
N ASN A 396 12.55 4.95 -5.89
CA ASN A 396 11.23 4.54 -6.39
C ASN A 396 10.60 3.39 -5.60
N LEU A 397 11.10 3.14 -4.39
CA LEU A 397 10.61 2.13 -3.46
C LEU A 397 9.90 2.81 -2.28
N PRO A 398 8.55 2.96 -2.31
CA PRO A 398 7.80 3.68 -1.27
C PRO A 398 7.54 2.77 -0.06
N VAL A 399 8.59 2.47 0.70
CA VAL A 399 8.54 1.56 1.86
C VAL A 399 8.97 2.22 3.18
N THR A 400 8.81 3.55 3.27
CA THR A 400 9.07 4.31 4.50
C THR A 400 8.21 3.83 5.67
N GLN A 401 8.80 3.78 6.85
CA GLN A 401 8.19 3.26 8.09
C GLN A 401 7.73 4.40 9.00
N PHE A 402 6.46 4.81 8.89
CA PHE A 402 5.89 5.88 9.72
C PHE A 402 5.33 5.36 11.04
N TYR A 403 5.64 6.05 12.13
CA TYR A 403 5.12 5.78 13.47
C TYR A 403 3.76 6.42 13.71
N ARG A 404 3.61 7.67 13.29
CA ARG A 404 2.46 8.54 13.58
C ARG A 404 2.07 9.35 12.35
N VAL A 405 0.83 9.85 12.32
CA VAL A 405 0.34 10.74 11.26
C VAL A 405 -0.33 11.98 11.85
N ASN A 406 -0.06 13.13 11.24
CA ASN A 406 -0.77 14.37 11.50
C ASN A 406 -1.09 15.06 10.16
N VAL A 407 -2.12 15.92 10.14
CA VAL A 407 -2.54 16.68 8.97
C VAL A 407 -2.80 18.14 9.34
N ASP A 408 -2.51 19.05 8.42
CA ASP A 408 -2.77 20.47 8.61
C ASP A 408 -4.03 20.94 7.84
N ASN A 409 -4.23 22.27 7.83
CA ASN A 409 -5.28 22.94 7.07
C ASN A 409 -4.75 23.82 5.93
N THR A 410 -3.53 23.56 5.43
CA THR A 410 -2.96 24.28 4.29
C THR A 410 -3.92 24.29 3.09
N GLN A 411 -3.99 25.44 2.41
CA GLN A 411 -4.79 25.65 1.21
C GLN A 411 -3.88 25.77 -0.01
N PRO A 412 -4.30 25.30 -1.19
CA PRO A 412 -5.60 24.63 -1.44
C PRO A 412 -5.62 23.15 -1.06
N PHE A 413 -4.46 22.56 -0.79
CA PHE A 413 -4.31 21.15 -0.43
C PHE A 413 -3.55 21.04 0.87
N TYR A 414 -4.11 20.29 1.82
CA TYR A 414 -3.50 20.10 3.13
C TYR A 414 -2.23 19.24 3.01
N TRP A 415 -1.35 19.38 3.99
CA TRP A 415 -0.15 18.58 4.14
C TRP A 415 -0.35 17.45 5.14
N ILE A 416 0.41 16.39 4.92
CA ILE A 416 0.49 15.21 5.77
C ILE A 416 1.89 15.19 6.38
N TYR A 417 1.97 14.99 7.68
CA TYR A 417 3.21 14.92 8.45
C TYR A 417 3.31 13.59 9.18
N GLY A 418 4.54 13.12 9.37
CA GLY A 418 4.80 12.04 10.31
C GLY A 418 6.28 11.79 10.51
N GLY A 419 6.54 11.14 11.64
CA GLY A 419 7.86 10.67 12.00
C GLY A 419 8.15 9.25 11.51
N THR A 420 9.39 9.00 11.10
CA THR A 420 9.80 7.70 10.55
C THR A 420 10.88 7.02 11.39
N GLN A 421 10.97 5.69 11.29
CA GLN A 421 12.13 4.94 11.78
C GLN A 421 13.39 5.37 11.02
N ASP A 422 14.40 5.85 11.76
CA ASP A 422 15.73 6.31 11.32
C ASP A 422 15.79 7.40 10.22
N ASN A 423 14.69 7.70 9.54
CA ASN A 423 14.66 8.44 8.28
C ASN A 423 14.04 9.85 8.37
N ASN A 424 14.18 10.51 9.52
CA ASN A 424 13.68 11.85 9.81
C ASN A 424 12.16 11.94 10.08
N SER A 425 11.72 13.15 10.42
CA SER A 425 10.32 13.58 10.35
C SER A 425 10.07 14.30 9.03
N LEU A 426 8.98 13.94 8.36
CA LEU A 426 8.67 14.37 7.00
C LEU A 426 7.31 15.08 6.93
N GLY A 427 7.17 16.00 5.98
CA GLY A 427 5.91 16.67 5.65
C GLY A 427 5.78 16.91 4.15
N GLY A 428 4.59 16.72 3.58
CA GLY A 428 4.35 16.94 2.15
C GLY A 428 2.87 17.04 1.80
N PRO A 429 2.52 17.51 0.58
CA PRO A 429 1.14 17.75 0.19
C PRO A 429 0.36 16.44 -0.06
N SER A 430 -0.91 16.42 0.29
CA SER A 430 -1.85 15.31 0.01
C SER A 430 -2.14 15.09 -1.48
N ARG A 431 -1.99 16.16 -2.27
CA ARG A 431 -2.14 16.24 -3.73
C ARG A 431 -1.59 17.59 -4.24
N ASN A 432 -1.42 17.70 -5.56
CA ASN A 432 -1.07 18.95 -6.24
C ASN A 432 -1.95 19.15 -7.50
N ILE A 433 -1.67 20.20 -8.28
CA ILE A 433 -2.37 20.45 -9.56
C ILE A 433 -1.73 19.74 -10.76
N ASN A 434 -0.64 19.02 -10.57
CA ASN A 434 0.07 18.33 -11.64
C ASN A 434 -0.56 16.97 -11.93
N SER A 435 -0.92 16.71 -13.19
CA SER A 435 -1.54 15.43 -13.60
C SER A 435 -0.66 14.19 -13.32
N GLY A 436 0.65 14.36 -13.15
CA GLY A 436 1.59 13.31 -12.74
C GLY A 436 1.50 12.94 -11.26
N GLY A 437 0.94 13.80 -10.41
CA GLY A 437 0.82 13.57 -8.97
C GLY A 437 1.98 14.14 -8.14
N VAL A 438 2.02 13.77 -6.85
CA VAL A 438 3.00 14.26 -5.87
C VAL A 438 4.31 13.49 -6.01
N THR A 439 5.40 14.22 -6.18
CA THR A 439 6.76 13.70 -6.31
C THR A 439 7.48 13.66 -4.96
N SER A 440 8.52 12.83 -4.84
CA SER A 440 9.35 12.77 -3.62
C SER A 440 9.99 14.13 -3.27
N ASP A 441 10.28 14.99 -4.27
CA ASP A 441 10.89 16.32 -4.07
C ASP A 441 9.94 17.33 -3.39
N GLU A 442 8.64 17.06 -3.35
CA GLU A 442 7.65 17.92 -2.69
C GLU A 442 7.56 17.66 -1.18
N TRP A 443 8.25 16.63 -0.68
CA TRP A 443 8.34 16.32 0.74
C TRP A 443 9.56 17.00 1.36
N ILE A 444 9.40 17.53 2.57
CA ILE A 444 10.45 18.24 3.32
C ILE A 444 10.75 17.55 4.64
N VAL A 445 11.96 17.75 5.14
CA VAL A 445 12.39 17.27 6.46
C VAL A 445 12.13 18.34 7.53
N THR A 446 11.17 18.08 8.44
CA THR A 446 10.88 18.99 9.57
C THR A 446 11.89 18.82 10.71
N LEU A 447 12.34 17.59 11.00
CA LEU A 447 13.33 17.28 12.03
C LEU A 447 14.11 16.00 11.69
N GLY A 448 15.37 15.89 12.08
CA GLY A 448 16.19 14.69 11.83
C GLY A 448 16.04 13.59 12.89
N GLY A 449 16.79 12.50 12.75
CA GLY A 449 16.75 11.33 13.65
C GLY A 449 15.57 10.39 13.38
N ASP A 450 15.26 9.50 14.32
CA ASP A 450 13.95 8.81 14.30
C ASP A 450 12.87 9.85 14.57
N GLY A 451 11.97 10.05 13.61
CA GLY A 451 10.82 10.93 13.80
C GLY A 451 9.70 10.21 14.55
N PHE A 452 8.96 10.95 15.39
CA PHE A 452 7.78 10.44 16.10
C PHE A 452 6.55 11.34 15.90
N TRP A 453 5.86 11.69 16.99
CA TRP A 453 4.70 12.57 17.03
C TRP A 453 4.95 13.88 16.27
N GLN A 454 3.91 14.33 15.57
CA GLN A 454 3.85 15.59 14.86
C GLN A 454 2.54 16.29 15.22
N ALA A 455 2.55 17.62 15.24
CA ALA A 455 1.33 18.42 15.30
C ALA A 455 1.53 19.74 14.56
N SER A 456 0.47 20.31 13.99
CA SER A 456 0.49 21.64 13.37
C SER A 456 -0.62 22.52 13.93
N GLU A 457 -0.36 23.82 14.06
CA GLU A 457 -1.39 24.80 14.40
C GLU A 457 -2.43 24.90 13.27
N GLU A 458 -3.70 24.95 13.62
CA GLU A 458 -4.81 24.96 12.64
C GLU A 458 -4.91 26.32 11.94
N SER A 459 -4.77 27.42 12.70
CA SER A 459 -4.85 28.77 12.14
C SER A 459 -3.55 29.20 11.44
N ASN A 460 -2.43 28.58 11.80
CA ASN A 460 -1.10 28.88 11.25
C ASN A 460 -0.33 27.58 10.91
N PRO A 461 -0.66 26.94 9.78
CA PRO A 461 -0.08 25.63 9.42
C PRO A 461 1.42 25.67 9.10
N ASP A 462 2.06 26.85 9.15
CA ASP A 462 3.50 26.98 9.04
C ASP A 462 4.23 26.67 10.36
N ILE A 463 3.52 26.63 11.49
CA ILE A 463 4.10 26.20 12.78
C ILE A 463 3.79 24.71 13.00
N VAL A 464 4.84 23.91 12.94
CA VAL A 464 4.80 22.46 13.11
C VAL A 464 5.65 22.06 14.31
N TYR A 465 5.13 21.20 15.16
CA TYR A 465 5.86 20.58 16.25
C TYR A 465 6.27 19.18 15.83
N SER A 466 7.56 18.86 15.98
CA SER A 466 8.13 17.57 15.58
C SER A 466 8.90 16.96 16.74
N ALA A 467 8.64 15.68 17.04
CA ALA A 467 9.41 14.90 18.00
C ALA A 467 10.47 14.03 17.33
N TYR A 468 11.61 13.90 18.00
CA TYR A 468 12.52 12.76 17.87
C TYR A 468 12.77 12.12 19.26
N GLN A 469 13.62 11.10 19.34
CA GLN A 469 13.69 10.14 20.46
C GLN A 469 13.68 10.79 21.85
N TYR A 470 13.08 10.10 22.83
CA TYR A 470 13.14 10.48 24.24
C TYR A 470 12.52 11.85 24.54
N GLY A 471 11.39 12.16 23.90
CA GLY A 471 10.60 13.37 24.12
C GLY A 471 11.29 14.65 23.68
N ASN A 472 12.27 14.58 22.79
CA ASN A 472 12.88 15.77 22.24
C ASN A 472 11.96 16.40 21.18
N ILE A 473 11.17 17.37 21.61
CA ILE A 473 10.25 18.14 20.76
C ILE A 473 10.86 19.45 20.28
N TYR A 474 10.56 19.80 19.03
CA TYR A 474 11.00 21.02 18.36
C TYR A 474 9.82 21.73 17.73
N ARG A 475 9.78 23.05 17.84
CA ARG A 475 8.91 23.92 17.03
C ARG A 475 9.67 24.27 15.74
N TYR A 476 9.08 23.93 14.61
CA TYR A 476 9.57 24.15 13.25
C TYR A 476 8.70 25.20 12.56
N ASP A 477 9.33 26.24 12.02
CA ASP A 477 8.67 27.21 11.14
C ASP A 477 8.93 26.86 9.68
N ARG A 478 7.88 26.46 8.95
CA ARG A 478 7.94 26.06 7.55
C ARG A 478 8.39 27.18 6.61
N LYS A 479 8.17 28.45 6.95
CA LYS A 479 8.56 29.58 6.09
C LYS A 479 10.06 29.84 6.15
N SER A 480 10.62 29.84 7.36
CA SER A 480 12.03 30.18 7.60
C SER A 480 12.95 28.95 7.64
N GLY A 481 12.39 27.78 7.92
CA GLY A 481 13.13 26.56 8.23
C GLY A 481 13.70 26.51 9.66
N GLU A 482 13.38 27.51 10.51
CA GLU A 482 13.90 27.60 11.88
C GLU A 482 13.38 26.44 12.75
N LYS A 483 14.26 25.89 13.59
CA LYS A 483 13.99 24.78 14.51
C LYS A 483 14.40 25.17 15.92
N ILE A 484 13.44 25.25 16.84
CA ILE A 484 13.69 25.59 18.24
C ILE A 484 13.32 24.40 19.12
N LYS A 485 14.29 23.91 19.91
CA LYS A 485 14.04 22.85 20.89
C LYS A 485 13.17 23.41 22.02
N VAL A 486 12.05 22.75 22.30
CA VAL A 486 11.06 23.19 23.29
C VAL A 486 10.76 22.09 24.33
N LYS A 487 11.70 21.16 24.55
CA LYS A 487 11.54 20.07 25.51
C LYS A 487 11.57 20.58 26.98
N PRO A 488 10.67 20.12 27.87
CA PRO A 488 10.76 20.38 29.30
C PRO A 488 12.08 19.88 29.92
N VAL A 489 12.62 20.64 30.87
CA VAL A 489 13.85 20.29 31.60
C VAL A 489 13.61 20.29 33.11
N PRO A 490 14.30 19.42 33.88
CA PRO A 490 14.24 19.42 35.34
C PRO A 490 14.55 20.79 35.94
N GLN A 491 13.74 21.19 36.93
CA GLN A 491 14.04 22.37 37.75
C GLN A 491 15.20 22.09 38.69
N LYS A 492 15.71 23.14 39.37
CA LYS A 492 16.77 22.99 40.35
C LYS A 492 16.36 21.95 41.41
N ASP A 493 17.28 21.02 41.69
CA ASP A 493 17.13 19.94 42.69
C ASP A 493 16.09 18.85 42.31
N GLU A 494 15.52 18.88 41.10
CA GLU A 494 14.73 17.78 40.56
C GLU A 494 15.61 16.69 39.91
N LEU A 495 15.14 15.43 39.97
CA LEU A 495 15.72 14.33 39.20
C LEU A 495 15.34 14.45 37.71
N THR A 496 16.14 13.84 36.84
CA THR A 496 15.81 13.70 35.42
C THR A 496 14.55 12.87 35.23
N TYR A 497 13.69 13.29 34.30
CA TYR A 497 12.45 12.57 33.96
C TYR A 497 12.72 11.32 33.11
N ARG A 498 11.82 10.34 33.19
CA ARG A 498 11.85 9.17 32.32
C ARG A 498 11.08 9.41 31.04
N TRP A 499 11.72 9.19 29.90
CA TRP A 499 11.11 9.47 28.59
C TRP A 499 11.01 8.18 27.76
N ASN A 500 9.86 7.94 27.14
CA ASN A 500 9.75 6.87 26.16
C ASN A 500 10.53 7.21 24.89
N TRP A 501 10.94 6.19 24.14
CA TRP A 501 11.49 6.34 22.79
C TRP A 501 10.55 7.14 21.89
N ASP A 502 9.27 6.77 21.87
CA ASP A 502 8.16 7.45 21.19
C ASP A 502 7.28 8.17 22.23
N ALA A 503 7.78 9.26 22.82
CA ALA A 503 7.06 10.00 23.86
C ALA A 503 5.95 10.88 23.26
N PRO A 504 4.71 10.82 23.79
CA PRO A 504 3.57 11.50 23.19
C PRO A 504 3.53 12.99 23.57
N PHE A 505 3.08 13.80 22.63
CA PHE A 505 2.67 15.18 22.87
C PHE A 505 1.46 15.52 22.00
N ILE A 506 0.64 16.46 22.46
CA ILE A 506 -0.55 16.95 21.74
C ILE A 506 -0.64 18.47 21.84
N LEU A 507 -1.33 19.09 20.87
CA LEU A 507 -1.84 20.45 20.98
C LEU A 507 -3.23 20.42 21.63
N SER A 508 -3.54 21.42 22.44
CA SER A 508 -4.89 21.54 22.98
C SER A 508 -5.89 21.88 21.88
N LYS A 509 -7.09 21.29 21.96
CA LYS A 509 -8.25 21.60 21.11
C LYS A 509 -8.87 22.96 21.46
N TYR A 510 -8.61 23.49 22.65
CA TYR A 510 -9.15 24.77 23.13
C TYR A 510 -8.22 25.95 22.85
N ASN A 511 -6.92 25.70 22.82
CA ASN A 511 -5.91 26.69 22.48
C ASN A 511 -4.72 26.04 21.76
N GLU A 512 -4.53 26.34 20.48
CA GLU A 512 -3.44 25.77 19.67
C GLU A 512 -2.03 26.22 20.10
N THR A 513 -1.90 27.21 21.00
CA THR A 513 -0.61 27.56 21.63
C THR A 513 -0.30 26.75 22.88
N THR A 514 -1.25 25.96 23.37
CA THR A 514 -1.10 25.09 24.53
C THR A 514 -0.66 23.70 24.09
N LEU A 515 0.42 23.21 24.71
CA LEU A 515 0.96 21.86 24.48
C LEU A 515 0.93 21.03 25.75
N TYR A 516 0.66 19.75 25.59
CA TYR A 516 0.87 18.73 26.61
C TYR A 516 1.91 17.72 26.15
N ILE A 517 2.84 17.31 27.01
CA ILE A 517 3.84 16.28 26.69
C ILE A 517 4.06 15.33 27.87
N GLY A 518 4.12 14.03 27.57
CA GLY A 518 4.30 12.95 28.54
C GLY A 518 5.75 12.47 28.71
N ALA A 519 6.21 12.42 29.95
CA ALA A 519 7.41 11.69 30.42
C ALA A 519 6.95 10.55 31.35
N ASN A 520 7.52 10.40 32.56
CA ASN A 520 6.81 9.76 33.68
C ASN A 520 5.81 10.72 34.35
N LYS A 521 5.93 12.02 34.07
CA LYS A 521 5.02 13.09 34.48
C LYS A 521 4.39 13.74 33.24
N LEU A 522 3.26 14.41 33.39
CA LEU A 522 2.65 15.23 32.35
C LEU A 522 3.07 16.71 32.53
N PHE A 523 3.46 17.35 31.43
CA PHE A 523 3.81 18.77 31.40
C PHE A 523 2.85 19.53 30.49
N LYS A 524 2.54 20.77 30.88
CA LYS A 524 1.74 21.73 30.12
C LYS A 524 2.57 22.97 29.79
N SER A 525 2.42 23.49 28.58
CA SER A 525 2.90 24.81 28.15
C SER A 525 1.73 25.57 27.56
N ASP A 526 1.58 26.86 27.86
CA ASP A 526 0.54 27.72 27.27
C ASP A 526 1.08 28.67 26.20
N ASP A 527 2.39 28.61 25.93
CA ASP A 527 3.14 29.61 25.18
C ASP A 527 4.01 29.00 24.07
N ARG A 528 3.49 27.99 23.37
CA ARG A 528 4.17 27.29 22.26
C ARG A 528 5.47 26.59 22.66
N GLY A 529 5.53 26.09 23.90
CA GLY A 529 6.67 25.35 24.44
C GLY A 529 7.82 26.24 24.93
N ASN A 530 7.61 27.55 25.08
CA ASN A 530 8.64 28.46 25.59
C ASN A 530 8.85 28.25 27.11
N SER A 531 7.80 27.90 27.85
CA SER A 531 7.84 27.53 29.26
C SER A 531 6.94 26.33 29.56
N TRP A 532 7.26 25.60 30.64
CA TRP A 532 6.57 24.36 31.02
C TRP A 532 6.28 24.31 32.51
N THR A 533 5.10 23.79 32.84
CA THR A 533 4.66 23.45 34.20
C THR A 533 4.40 21.95 34.28
N ALA A 534 4.96 21.27 35.28
CA ALA A 534 4.57 19.90 35.58
C ALA A 534 3.20 19.91 36.26
N ILE A 535 2.21 19.30 35.61
CA ILE A 535 0.81 19.24 36.09
C ILE A 535 0.49 17.87 36.72
N SER A 536 1.51 17.07 37.02
CA SER A 536 1.35 15.79 37.70
C SER A 536 2.60 15.36 38.48
N GLY A 537 2.41 14.44 39.42
CA GLY A 537 3.48 13.57 39.91
C GLY A 537 3.84 12.49 38.89
N ASP A 538 4.49 11.42 39.35
CA ASP A 538 4.71 10.23 38.53
C ASP A 538 3.37 9.51 38.27
N LEU A 539 2.99 9.39 37.01
CA LEU A 539 1.71 8.79 36.61
C LEU A 539 1.81 7.27 36.34
N THR A 540 2.98 6.67 36.56
CA THR A 540 3.25 5.26 36.24
C THR A 540 3.08 4.36 37.46
N ARG A 541 3.52 3.10 37.40
CA ARG A 541 3.66 2.24 38.58
C ARG A 541 4.90 2.57 39.41
N ASP A 542 5.88 3.23 38.80
CA ASP A 542 7.18 3.55 39.40
C ASP A 542 7.88 2.31 40.01
N GLU A 543 7.81 1.19 39.28
CA GLU A 543 8.36 -0.10 39.66
C GLU A 543 9.71 -0.37 38.98
N ASP A 544 10.64 -1.05 39.67
CA ASP A 544 11.92 -1.44 39.08
C ASP A 544 11.75 -2.62 38.12
N ARG A 545 12.07 -2.42 36.83
CA ARG A 545 12.03 -3.48 35.81
C ARG A 545 12.85 -4.74 36.14
N ASN A 546 13.86 -4.62 37.00
CA ASN A 546 14.74 -5.74 37.34
C ASN A 546 14.09 -6.76 38.30
N GLN A 547 12.90 -6.46 38.82
CA GLN A 547 12.13 -7.40 39.64
C GLN A 547 11.36 -8.46 38.83
N PHE A 548 11.34 -8.34 37.51
CA PHE A 548 10.65 -9.28 36.63
C PHE A 548 11.60 -10.37 36.12
N LYS A 549 11.11 -11.61 36.10
CA LYS A 549 11.85 -12.74 35.53
C LYS A 549 11.75 -12.74 34.00
N VAL A 550 12.86 -13.07 33.35
CA VAL A 550 12.94 -13.30 31.91
C VAL A 550 13.51 -14.69 31.68
N MET A 551 12.84 -15.52 30.89
CA MET A 551 13.19 -16.94 30.71
C MET A 551 13.32 -17.68 32.06
N GLY A 552 12.41 -17.38 33.00
CA GLY A 552 12.37 -18.00 34.34
C GLY A 552 13.45 -17.53 35.32
N LYS A 553 14.31 -16.56 34.94
CA LYS A 553 15.47 -16.14 35.75
C LYS A 553 15.53 -14.62 35.94
N TYR A 554 16.27 -14.20 36.96
CA TYR A 554 16.76 -12.83 37.12
C TYR A 554 18.13 -12.71 36.45
N TRP A 555 18.32 -11.68 35.65
CA TRP A 555 19.55 -11.49 34.87
C TRP A 555 20.45 -10.41 35.49
N PRO A 556 21.76 -10.65 35.60
CA PRO A 556 22.70 -9.65 36.12
C PRO A 556 22.86 -8.49 35.15
N ALA A 557 23.36 -7.34 35.64
CA ALA A 557 23.63 -6.17 34.82
C ALA A 557 24.59 -6.44 33.65
N ASP A 558 25.58 -7.33 33.86
CA ASP A 558 26.60 -7.69 32.87
C ASP A 558 26.16 -8.81 31.90
N ALA A 559 24.88 -9.18 31.90
CA ALA A 559 24.33 -10.10 30.90
C ALA A 559 24.45 -9.50 29.48
N VAL A 560 24.58 -10.36 28.47
CA VAL A 560 24.80 -9.96 27.08
C VAL A 560 23.73 -8.97 26.62
N ALA A 561 24.17 -7.74 26.34
CA ALA A 561 23.35 -6.63 25.85
C ALA A 561 22.04 -6.40 26.64
N LYS A 562 22.08 -6.59 27.97
CA LYS A 562 20.90 -6.38 28.82
C LYS A 562 20.43 -4.93 28.76
N ASP A 563 19.14 -4.76 28.49
CA ASP A 563 18.46 -3.45 28.39
C ASP A 563 18.99 -2.49 27.31
N VAL A 564 19.92 -2.92 26.47
CA VAL A 564 20.40 -2.13 25.34
C VAL A 564 19.25 -1.94 24.34
N SER A 565 19.16 -0.75 23.75
CA SER A 565 18.11 -0.36 22.81
C SER A 565 16.69 -0.58 23.32
N THR A 566 16.45 -0.44 24.62
CA THR A 566 15.12 -0.49 25.25
C THR A 566 14.80 0.88 25.84
N SER A 567 13.53 1.31 25.80
CA SER A 567 13.09 2.52 26.51
C SER A 567 13.32 2.37 28.02
N GLN A 568 13.32 3.49 28.74
CA GLN A 568 13.13 3.42 30.19
C GLN A 568 11.74 2.84 30.51
N TRP A 569 11.61 2.18 31.65
CA TRP A 569 10.36 1.56 32.09
C TRP A 569 9.55 2.52 32.97
N GLY A 570 8.22 2.45 32.88
CA GLY A 570 7.33 3.37 33.60
C GLY A 570 7.38 4.75 32.95
N THR A 571 6.84 4.84 31.73
CA THR A 571 6.75 6.06 30.92
C THR A 571 5.37 6.19 30.29
N ILE A 572 4.93 7.44 30.09
CA ILE A 572 3.71 7.79 29.36
C ILE A 572 3.95 7.55 27.86
N VAL A 573 2.99 6.91 27.19
CA VAL A 573 3.08 6.48 25.79
C VAL A 573 1.84 6.81 24.96
N SER A 574 0.72 7.09 25.61
CA SER A 574 -0.49 7.64 24.98
C SER A 574 -1.03 8.80 25.80
N LEU A 575 -1.56 9.81 25.11
CA LEU A 575 -2.04 11.05 25.71
C LEU A 575 -3.23 11.57 24.91
N ALA A 576 -4.31 11.93 25.59
CA ALA A 576 -5.49 12.54 24.97
C ALA A 576 -6.07 13.66 25.84
N GLU A 577 -6.54 14.71 25.19
CA GLU A 577 -7.40 15.74 25.78
C GLU A 577 -8.83 15.52 25.25
N SER A 578 -9.83 15.67 26.12
CA SER A 578 -11.22 15.62 25.70
C SER A 578 -11.57 16.80 24.80
N PRO A 579 -12.10 16.58 23.59
CA PRO A 579 -12.55 17.67 22.72
C PRO A 579 -13.86 18.33 23.21
N VAL A 580 -14.54 17.75 24.21
CA VAL A 580 -15.83 18.26 24.74
C VAL A 580 -15.75 18.82 26.16
N LYS A 581 -14.63 18.66 26.87
CA LYS A 581 -14.38 19.29 28.17
C LYS A 581 -12.90 19.69 28.33
N GLU A 582 -12.63 20.99 28.42
CA GLU A 582 -11.30 21.54 28.73
C GLU A 582 -10.79 21.05 30.09
N GLY A 583 -9.50 20.73 30.19
CA GLY A 583 -8.87 20.22 31.41
C GLY A 583 -9.16 18.74 31.73
N LEU A 584 -9.96 18.05 30.91
CA LEU A 584 -10.14 16.60 30.99
C LEU A 584 -9.07 15.88 30.16
N LEU A 585 -8.09 15.28 30.85
CA LEU A 585 -6.93 14.64 30.23
C LEU A 585 -6.83 13.16 30.61
N TYR A 586 -6.34 12.36 29.67
CA TYR A 586 -6.13 10.93 29.83
C TYR A 586 -4.69 10.57 29.47
N VAL A 587 -4.07 9.74 30.30
CA VAL A 587 -2.69 9.28 30.16
C VAL A 587 -2.67 7.76 30.19
N GLY A 588 -1.95 7.14 29.25
CA GLY A 588 -1.65 5.71 29.24
C GLY A 588 -0.16 5.45 29.25
N THR A 589 0.27 4.38 29.93
CA THR A 589 1.68 4.09 30.18
C THR A 589 2.14 2.75 29.61
N ASP A 590 3.45 2.60 29.43
CA ASP A 590 4.06 1.35 28.98
C ASP A 590 3.97 0.21 30.01
N ASP A 591 3.69 0.55 31.27
CA ASP A 591 3.49 -0.37 32.40
C ASP A 591 2.01 -0.61 32.76
N GLY A 592 1.11 -0.31 31.82
CA GLY A 592 -0.30 -0.73 31.86
C GLY A 592 -1.16 0.06 32.85
N VAL A 593 -0.90 1.36 33.00
CA VAL A 593 -1.70 2.28 33.81
C VAL A 593 -2.47 3.22 32.89
N ILE A 594 -3.74 3.46 33.22
CA ILE A 594 -4.49 4.62 32.71
C ILE A 594 -4.75 5.56 33.87
N GLN A 595 -4.41 6.85 33.70
CA GLN A 595 -4.70 7.91 34.65
C GLN A 595 -5.49 9.04 34.02
N ILE A 596 -6.41 9.62 34.82
CA ILE A 596 -7.41 10.57 34.33
C ILE A 596 -7.51 11.74 35.30
N THR A 597 -7.51 12.96 34.77
CA THR A 597 -7.78 14.20 35.49
C THR A 597 -8.98 14.90 34.88
N GLU A 598 -9.83 15.50 35.70
CA GLU A 598 -10.96 16.33 35.24
C GLU A 598 -10.75 17.83 35.48
N ASP A 599 -9.63 18.20 36.10
CA ASP A 599 -9.30 19.54 36.59
C ASP A 599 -7.86 19.95 36.21
N ASP A 600 -7.47 19.65 34.96
CA ASP A 600 -6.21 20.08 34.34
C ASP A 600 -4.94 19.71 35.14
N GLY A 601 -5.00 18.59 35.86
CA GLY A 601 -3.87 17.97 36.54
C GLY A 601 -3.85 18.17 38.06
N GLU A 602 -4.84 18.85 38.65
CA GLU A 602 -4.92 19.01 40.11
C GLU A 602 -5.17 17.66 40.81
N ASN A 603 -6.06 16.81 40.27
CA ASN A 603 -6.39 15.51 40.84
C ASN A 603 -6.38 14.39 39.77
N TRP A 604 -5.77 13.26 40.12
CA TRP A 604 -5.62 12.11 39.21
C TRP A 604 -6.28 10.85 39.76
N THR A 605 -7.06 10.18 38.92
CA THR A 605 -7.66 8.87 39.19
C THR A 605 -6.88 7.78 38.44
N LYS A 606 -6.36 6.79 39.17
CA LYS A 606 -5.50 5.73 38.63
C LYS A 606 -6.24 4.39 38.47
N THR A 607 -6.12 3.79 37.29
CA THR A 607 -6.61 2.43 36.97
C THR A 607 -5.45 1.57 36.48
N THR A 608 -5.33 0.35 37.01
CA THR A 608 -4.19 -0.57 36.75
C THR A 608 -4.61 -1.98 36.32
N SER A 609 -5.91 -2.25 36.29
CA SER A 609 -6.48 -3.54 35.93
C SER A 609 -7.72 -3.33 35.08
N PHE A 610 -7.87 -4.15 34.05
CA PHE A 610 -8.92 -4.03 33.04
C PHE A 610 -9.45 -5.43 32.69
N PRO A 611 -10.71 -5.55 32.23
CA PRO A 611 -11.28 -6.84 31.87
C PRO A 611 -10.48 -7.55 30.77
N ASP A 612 -10.09 -8.79 31.02
CA ASP A 612 -9.38 -9.69 30.08
C ASP A 612 -8.03 -9.17 29.54
N ILE A 613 -7.51 -8.08 30.09
CA ILE A 613 -6.18 -7.53 29.76
C ILE A 613 -5.15 -8.01 30.78
N PRO A 614 -4.05 -8.66 30.35
CA PRO A 614 -2.96 -9.02 31.24
C PRO A 614 -2.34 -7.80 31.93
N GLU A 615 -1.88 -7.97 33.17
CA GLU A 615 -1.19 -6.91 33.91
C GLU A 615 0.07 -6.45 33.15
N TYR A 616 0.42 -5.16 33.27
CA TYR A 616 1.57 -4.53 32.60
C TYR A 616 1.50 -4.49 31.06
N THR A 617 0.32 -4.68 30.47
CA THR A 617 0.15 -4.55 29.02
C THR A 617 0.28 -3.10 28.58
N TYR A 618 1.06 -2.86 27.52
CA TYR A 618 1.29 -1.53 26.95
C TYR A 618 -0.02 -0.88 26.48
N VAL A 619 -0.34 0.32 26.97
CA VAL A 619 -1.49 1.10 26.50
C VAL A 619 -1.11 1.74 25.16
N SER A 620 -1.57 1.16 24.04
CA SER A 620 -1.14 1.59 22.70
C SER A 620 -1.75 2.91 22.26
N ASP A 621 -2.99 3.17 22.65
CA ASP A 621 -3.69 4.40 22.30
C ASP A 621 -4.84 4.69 23.26
N ILE A 622 -5.17 5.96 23.45
CA ILE A 622 -6.33 6.44 24.19
C ILE A 622 -7.00 7.52 23.36
N TYR A 623 -8.32 7.41 23.20
CA TYR A 623 -9.10 8.39 22.46
C TYR A 623 -10.33 8.84 23.26
N ALA A 624 -10.40 10.14 23.57
CA ALA A 624 -11.55 10.74 24.23
C ALA A 624 -12.67 11.04 23.21
N SER A 625 -13.91 10.73 23.56
CA SER A 625 -15.06 10.88 22.64
C SER A 625 -15.25 12.33 22.18
N SER A 626 -15.56 12.49 20.89
CA SER A 626 -15.89 13.78 20.28
C SER A 626 -17.28 14.32 20.66
N PHE A 627 -18.07 13.56 21.44
CA PHE A 627 -19.49 13.86 21.70
C PHE A 627 -19.89 13.83 23.17
N ASP A 628 -19.19 13.08 24.01
CA ASP A 628 -19.61 12.81 25.39
C ASP A 628 -18.40 12.73 26.30
N GLU A 629 -18.33 13.62 27.28
CA GLU A 629 -17.22 13.71 28.24
C GLU A 629 -17.04 12.42 29.06
N ASN A 630 -18.04 11.55 29.13
CA ASN A 630 -17.97 10.29 29.86
C ASN A 630 -17.37 9.15 29.03
N VAL A 631 -17.33 9.30 27.71
CA VAL A 631 -16.92 8.22 26.81
C VAL A 631 -15.43 8.35 26.45
N VAL A 632 -14.68 7.28 26.69
CA VAL A 632 -13.27 7.17 26.31
C VAL A 632 -12.98 5.76 25.83
N TYR A 633 -12.12 5.64 24.84
CA TYR A 633 -11.66 4.37 24.28
C TYR A 633 -10.18 4.18 24.59
N ALA A 634 -9.77 2.93 24.80
CA ALA A 634 -8.37 2.57 25.00
C ALA A 634 -8.02 1.28 24.26
N THR A 635 -6.82 1.22 23.71
CA THR A 635 -6.28 0.01 23.08
C THR A 635 -5.02 -0.45 23.81
N PHE A 636 -4.77 -1.76 23.77
CA PHE A 636 -3.64 -2.37 24.46
C PHE A 636 -2.87 -3.30 23.51
N ASN A 637 -1.54 -3.32 23.62
CA ASN A 637 -0.68 -4.17 22.80
C ASN A 637 0.20 -5.06 23.69
N ASN A 638 -0.06 -6.37 23.68
CA ASN A 638 0.69 -7.35 24.47
C ASN A 638 1.67 -8.19 23.64
N THR A 639 1.99 -7.76 22.41
CA THR A 639 2.84 -8.52 21.46
C THR A 639 4.20 -8.86 22.06
N LYS A 640 4.80 -7.94 22.83
CA LYS A 640 6.08 -8.17 23.50
C LYS A 640 6.00 -9.15 24.67
N SER A 641 4.83 -9.72 24.92
CA SER A 641 4.62 -10.84 25.82
C SER A 641 4.27 -12.14 25.12
N ASP A 642 4.36 -12.17 23.79
CA ASP A 642 3.92 -13.28 22.92
C ASP A 642 2.40 -13.50 22.92
N ASP A 643 1.66 -12.40 23.04
CA ASP A 643 0.20 -12.36 23.00
C ASP A 643 -0.26 -11.35 21.95
N PHE A 644 -0.84 -11.87 20.86
CA PHE A 644 -1.13 -11.12 19.63
C PHE A 644 -2.60 -10.70 19.52
N LYS A 645 -3.37 -10.88 20.60
CA LYS A 645 -4.80 -10.58 20.64
C LYS A 645 -5.08 -9.09 20.46
N PRO A 646 -6.17 -8.74 19.76
CA PRO A 646 -6.65 -7.37 19.72
C PRO A 646 -7.34 -7.05 21.05
N TYR A 647 -6.91 -5.97 21.69
CA TYR A 647 -7.50 -5.47 22.92
C TYR A 647 -8.00 -4.05 22.73
N VAL A 648 -9.32 -3.90 22.75
CA VAL A 648 -10.03 -2.64 22.59
C VAL A 648 -11.08 -2.53 23.67
N LEU A 649 -10.97 -1.50 24.50
CA LEU A 649 -11.91 -1.22 25.58
C LEU A 649 -12.60 0.13 25.37
N LYS A 650 -13.83 0.19 25.86
CA LYS A 650 -14.64 1.41 25.96
C LYS A 650 -15.02 1.64 27.42
N SER A 651 -15.02 2.88 27.83
CA SER A 651 -15.62 3.35 29.08
C SER A 651 -16.75 4.32 28.74
N THR A 652 -17.80 4.34 29.56
CA THR A 652 -18.89 5.34 29.49
C THR A 652 -19.04 6.12 30.80
N ASP A 653 -18.03 6.11 31.68
CA ASP A 653 -18.05 6.78 32.99
C ASP A 653 -16.71 7.46 33.35
N LYS A 654 -16.00 7.97 32.33
CA LYS A 654 -14.68 8.63 32.44
C LYS A 654 -13.57 7.69 32.94
N GLY A 655 -13.55 6.46 32.42
CA GLY A 655 -12.52 5.45 32.62
C GLY A 655 -12.54 4.77 33.98
N LYS A 656 -13.66 4.86 34.71
CA LYS A 656 -13.83 4.19 36.01
C LYS A 656 -14.17 2.72 35.79
N THR A 657 -14.99 2.41 34.79
CA THR A 657 -15.29 1.04 34.35
C THR A 657 -15.09 0.89 32.85
N TRP A 658 -14.71 -0.33 32.43
CA TRP A 658 -14.35 -0.61 31.05
C TRP A 658 -15.07 -1.87 30.56
N GLU A 659 -15.43 -1.89 29.29
CA GLU A 659 -16.01 -3.04 28.59
C GLU A 659 -15.22 -3.31 27.30
N SER A 660 -15.07 -4.58 26.94
CA SER A 660 -14.40 -4.94 25.68
C SER A 660 -15.32 -4.72 24.49
N ILE A 661 -14.80 -4.01 23.49
CA ILE A 661 -15.42 -3.83 22.17
C ILE A 661 -14.55 -4.45 21.08
N SER A 662 -13.69 -5.42 21.44
CA SER A 662 -12.82 -6.11 20.46
C SER A 662 -13.63 -7.00 19.50
N SER A 663 -14.76 -7.53 19.98
CA SER A 663 -15.77 -8.28 19.23
C SER A 663 -15.18 -9.34 18.27
N ASN A 664 -15.31 -9.12 16.96
CA ASN A 664 -14.96 -10.05 15.88
C ASN A 664 -13.59 -9.74 15.24
N LEU A 665 -12.76 -8.88 15.83
CA LEU A 665 -11.40 -8.65 15.37
C LEU A 665 -10.59 -9.97 15.40
N PRO A 666 -9.69 -10.22 14.43
CA PRO A 666 -8.92 -11.46 14.39
C PRO A 666 -8.03 -11.64 15.62
N GLU A 667 -7.96 -12.84 16.19
CA GLU A 667 -7.12 -13.15 17.36
C GLU A 667 -5.62 -12.88 17.15
N ASN A 668 -5.16 -12.90 15.91
CA ASN A 668 -3.79 -12.54 15.53
C ASN A 668 -3.83 -11.22 14.76
N GLY A 669 -3.60 -10.10 15.47
CA GLY A 669 -3.70 -8.78 14.89
C GLY A 669 -3.80 -7.70 15.95
N SER A 670 -2.74 -7.54 16.76
CA SER A 670 -2.67 -6.54 17.82
C SER A 670 -3.07 -5.15 17.30
N VAL A 671 -3.76 -4.39 18.16
CA VAL A 671 -4.24 -3.05 17.83
C VAL A 671 -3.15 -2.02 18.16
N HIS A 672 -3.05 -1.00 17.31
CA HIS A 672 -2.10 0.12 17.50
C HIS A 672 -2.81 1.44 17.77
N SER A 673 -3.95 1.69 17.13
CA SER A 673 -4.66 2.97 17.23
C SER A 673 -6.18 2.81 17.12
N ILE A 674 -6.89 3.77 17.70
CA ILE A 674 -8.35 3.90 17.63
C ILE A 674 -8.74 5.35 17.37
N LEU A 675 -9.74 5.56 16.51
CA LEU A 675 -10.29 6.87 16.21
C LEU A 675 -11.82 6.82 16.15
N GLN A 676 -12.50 7.80 16.73
CA GLN A 676 -13.93 8.03 16.51
C GLN A 676 -14.12 9.12 15.46
N ASP A 677 -15.07 8.93 14.55
CA ASP A 677 -15.45 9.96 13.59
C ASP A 677 -16.02 11.20 14.32
N PRO A 678 -15.59 12.43 13.96
CA PRO A 678 -16.06 13.64 14.65
C PRO A 678 -17.52 14.03 14.34
N VAL A 679 -18.23 13.32 13.43
CA VAL A 679 -19.62 13.63 13.03
C VAL A 679 -20.63 12.55 13.44
N ASN A 680 -20.26 11.27 13.33
CA ASN A 680 -21.05 10.11 13.68
C ASN A 680 -20.40 9.36 14.84
N LYS A 681 -21.01 9.46 16.02
CA LYS A 681 -20.55 8.85 17.28
C LYS A 681 -20.37 7.32 17.24
N ASP A 682 -21.08 6.62 16.36
CA ASP A 682 -21.07 5.16 16.26
C ASP A 682 -20.06 4.66 15.20
N LEU A 683 -19.49 5.57 14.40
CA LEU A 683 -18.45 5.27 13.41
C LEU A 683 -17.07 5.29 14.08
N LEU A 684 -16.46 4.11 14.20
CA LEU A 684 -15.13 3.93 14.78
C LEU A 684 -14.16 3.35 13.75
N PHE A 685 -12.88 3.67 13.90
CA PHE A 685 -11.79 3.19 13.05
C PHE A 685 -10.67 2.59 13.92
N ILE A 686 -10.06 1.52 13.44
CA ILE A 686 -8.96 0.83 14.12
C ILE A 686 -7.83 0.49 13.16
N GLY A 687 -6.61 0.79 13.59
CA GLY A 687 -5.36 0.35 12.98
C GLY A 687 -4.84 -0.89 13.70
N THR A 688 -4.59 -1.97 12.95
CA THR A 688 -4.06 -3.24 13.49
C THR A 688 -2.72 -3.59 12.84
N GLU A 689 -2.08 -4.64 13.34
CA GLU A 689 -0.84 -5.18 12.78
C GLU A 689 -0.93 -5.54 11.28
N PHE A 690 -2.09 -5.96 10.78
CA PHE A 690 -2.18 -6.46 9.40
C PHE A 690 -3.20 -5.72 8.52
N SER A 691 -3.98 -4.79 9.07
CA SER A 691 -5.01 -4.08 8.29
C SER A 691 -5.64 -2.92 9.05
N PHE A 692 -6.45 -2.16 8.32
CA PHE A 692 -7.44 -1.24 8.84
C PHE A 692 -8.83 -1.90 8.99
N TYR A 693 -9.57 -1.50 10.03
CA TYR A 693 -10.96 -1.89 10.29
C TYR A 693 -11.82 -0.68 10.64
N PHE A 694 -13.12 -0.76 10.37
CA PHE A 694 -14.10 0.21 10.86
C PHE A 694 -15.33 -0.49 11.42
N SER A 695 -16.08 0.22 12.26
CA SER A 695 -17.35 -0.20 12.84
C SER A 695 -18.41 0.86 12.56
N LEU A 696 -19.63 0.45 12.22
CA LEU A 696 -20.78 1.35 12.04
C LEU A 696 -21.71 1.40 13.27
N ASP A 697 -21.41 0.64 14.33
CA ASP A 697 -22.31 0.38 15.46
C ASP A 697 -21.63 0.54 16.84
N GLY A 698 -20.59 1.38 16.90
CA GLY A 698 -19.90 1.72 18.14
C GLY A 698 -18.99 0.62 18.69
N GLY A 699 -18.52 -0.30 17.85
CA GLY A 699 -17.54 -1.34 18.19
C GLY A 699 -18.16 -2.72 18.42
N GLN A 700 -19.45 -2.90 18.11
CA GLN A 700 -20.11 -4.20 18.25
C GLN A 700 -19.73 -5.13 17.09
N GLU A 701 -19.48 -4.59 15.90
CA GLU A 701 -18.97 -5.35 14.75
C GLU A 701 -17.93 -4.56 13.95
N TRP A 702 -16.77 -5.18 13.72
CA TRP A 702 -15.68 -4.64 12.91
C TRP A 702 -15.67 -5.24 11.49
N THR A 703 -15.55 -4.37 10.50
CA THR A 703 -15.42 -4.72 9.08
C THR A 703 -14.01 -4.40 8.59
N LYS A 704 -13.28 -5.41 8.08
CA LYS A 704 -11.96 -5.20 7.42
C LYS A 704 -12.13 -4.31 6.20
N PHE A 705 -11.30 -3.29 6.05
CA PHE A 705 -11.24 -2.49 4.82
C PHE A 705 -9.84 -2.61 4.20
N ALA A 706 -9.73 -3.46 3.18
CA ALA A 706 -8.44 -3.77 2.52
C ALA A 706 -8.31 -3.20 1.09
N SER A 707 -9.35 -2.54 0.56
CA SER A 707 -9.34 -2.14 -0.85
C SER A 707 -8.27 -1.06 -1.10
N GLY A 708 -7.23 -1.41 -1.87
CA GLY A 708 -6.10 -0.53 -2.15
C GLY A 708 -5.00 -0.49 -1.07
N LEU A 709 -5.11 -1.32 -0.02
CA LEU A 709 -4.14 -1.41 1.09
C LEU A 709 -3.62 -2.86 1.17
N PRO A 710 -2.30 -3.10 1.14
CA PRO A 710 -1.74 -4.43 1.38
C PRO A 710 -1.94 -4.84 2.85
N ASP A 711 -1.68 -6.11 3.19
CA ASP A 711 -1.63 -6.50 4.60
C ASP A 711 -0.46 -5.77 5.26
N VAL A 712 -0.67 -4.79 6.15
CA VAL A 712 0.42 -3.97 6.71
C VAL A 712 0.01 -3.39 8.06
N ALA A 713 1.00 -3.15 8.93
CA ALA A 713 0.77 -2.46 10.20
C ALA A 713 0.30 -1.02 9.95
N VAL A 714 -0.93 -0.73 10.36
CA VAL A 714 -1.51 0.61 10.42
C VAL A 714 -1.27 1.13 11.83
N ARG A 715 -0.28 2.01 11.97
CA ARG A 715 0.20 2.46 13.29
C ARG A 715 -0.59 3.63 13.85
N ASP A 716 -1.16 4.45 12.97
CA ASP A 716 -1.85 5.67 13.37
C ASP A 716 -2.86 6.13 12.32
N ILE A 717 -3.91 6.83 12.77
CA ILE A 717 -5.06 7.25 11.96
C ILE A 717 -5.41 8.70 12.32
N VAL A 718 -5.60 9.55 11.31
CA VAL A 718 -6.12 10.91 11.51
C VAL A 718 -7.18 11.26 10.46
N VAL A 719 -8.15 12.07 10.85
CA VAL A 719 -9.15 12.65 9.95
C VAL A 719 -8.72 14.05 9.53
N GLN A 720 -8.75 14.33 8.24
CA GLN A 720 -8.76 15.68 7.72
C GLN A 720 -10.22 16.12 7.57
N GLU A 721 -10.69 16.97 8.49
CA GLU A 721 -12.12 17.27 8.64
C GLU A 721 -12.72 18.05 7.46
N ARG A 722 -11.99 19.05 6.95
CA ARG A 722 -12.43 19.90 5.82
C ARG A 722 -12.68 19.08 4.56
N GLU A 723 -11.76 18.18 4.25
CA GLU A 723 -11.80 17.36 3.06
C GLU A 723 -12.61 16.08 3.26
N LYS A 724 -12.92 15.70 4.51
CA LYS A 724 -13.52 14.42 4.90
C LYS A 724 -12.65 13.24 4.48
N ASP A 725 -11.34 13.41 4.55
CA ASP A 725 -10.37 12.39 4.17
C ASP A 725 -9.89 11.66 5.43
N LEU A 726 -9.68 10.35 5.31
CA LEU A 726 -9.03 9.55 6.36
C LEU A 726 -7.60 9.27 5.92
N VAL A 727 -6.63 9.58 6.77
CA VAL A 727 -5.21 9.41 6.49
C VAL A 727 -4.60 8.44 7.49
N ILE A 728 -3.81 7.49 7.00
CA ILE A 728 -3.17 6.47 7.84
C ILE A 728 -1.66 6.44 7.65
N ALA A 729 -0.92 6.30 8.75
CA ALA A 729 0.49 5.93 8.75
C ALA A 729 0.63 4.42 8.72
N THR A 730 1.42 3.91 7.77
CA THR A 730 1.81 2.50 7.76
C THR A 730 3.29 2.36 8.10
N PHE A 731 3.63 1.27 8.77
CA PHE A 731 5.01 0.95 9.09
C PHE A 731 5.65 0.15 7.95
N GLY A 732 5.99 0.82 6.84
CA GLY A 732 6.75 0.23 5.74
C GLY A 732 6.07 0.28 4.37
N ARG A 733 4.98 1.03 4.21
CA ARG A 733 4.33 1.32 2.92
C ARG A 733 3.94 2.80 2.77
N GLY A 734 4.55 3.69 3.55
CA GLY A 734 4.27 5.12 3.53
C GLY A 734 2.90 5.49 4.09
N PHE A 735 2.37 6.63 3.66
CA PHE A 735 1.00 7.05 3.99
C PHE A 735 -0.02 6.59 2.95
N TYR A 736 -1.26 6.44 3.40
CA TYR A 736 -2.42 6.26 2.53
C TYR A 736 -3.53 7.23 2.87
N VAL A 737 -4.27 7.66 1.86
CA VAL A 737 -5.47 8.50 1.99
C VAL A 737 -6.68 7.73 1.46
N LEU A 738 -7.75 7.67 2.25
CA LEU A 738 -9.08 7.35 1.78
C LEU A 738 -9.80 8.66 1.52
N ASP A 739 -9.77 9.09 0.26
CA ASP A 739 -10.37 10.35 -0.17
C ASP A 739 -11.90 10.29 0.06
N ASP A 740 -12.48 11.27 0.74
CA ASP A 740 -13.92 11.40 1.08
C ASP A 740 -14.57 10.12 1.66
N TYR A 741 -14.31 9.83 2.94
CA TYR A 741 -14.91 8.68 3.63
C TYR A 741 -16.35 8.92 4.10
N SER A 742 -16.92 10.12 3.84
CA SER A 742 -18.25 10.48 4.32
C SER A 742 -19.40 9.52 3.98
N PRO A 743 -19.35 8.70 2.90
CA PRO A 743 -20.34 7.62 2.71
C PRO A 743 -20.45 6.67 3.90
N LEU A 744 -19.37 6.43 4.66
CA LEU A 744 -19.42 5.60 5.86
C LEU A 744 -20.25 6.23 6.99
N ARG A 745 -20.31 7.56 7.07
CA ARG A 745 -21.12 8.28 8.08
C ARG A 745 -22.62 8.11 7.84
N GLU A 746 -23.00 7.97 6.57
CA GLU A 746 -24.38 7.87 6.13
C GLU A 746 -24.93 6.44 6.14
N LEU A 747 -24.05 5.45 6.30
CA LEU A 747 -24.40 4.03 6.22
C LEU A 747 -24.78 3.44 7.57
N SER A 748 -25.71 2.50 7.51
CA SER A 748 -26.03 1.59 8.60
C SER A 748 -26.37 0.22 8.01
N ALA A 749 -26.29 -0.85 8.82
CA ALA A 749 -26.72 -2.19 8.40
C ALA A 749 -28.18 -2.18 7.92
N GLU A 750 -29.04 -1.36 8.54
CA GLU A 750 -30.43 -1.17 8.14
C GLU A 750 -30.57 -0.54 6.76
N LYS A 751 -29.87 0.58 6.48
CA LYS A 751 -29.91 1.23 5.17
C LYS A 751 -29.40 0.31 4.06
N LEU A 752 -28.29 -0.40 4.30
CA LEU A 752 -27.75 -1.39 3.35
C LEU A 752 -28.74 -2.54 3.07
N LYS A 753 -29.62 -2.86 4.03
CA LYS A 753 -30.64 -3.90 3.87
C LYS A 753 -31.89 -3.37 3.16
N ASN A 754 -32.30 -2.14 3.43
CA ASN A 754 -33.62 -1.63 3.05
C ASN A 754 -33.61 -0.76 1.78
N GLU A 755 -32.50 -0.10 1.44
CA GLU A 755 -32.42 0.77 0.27
C GLU A 755 -31.84 0.00 -0.93
N ASP A 756 -32.53 0.04 -2.08
CA ASP A 756 -32.07 -0.65 -3.29
C ASP A 756 -30.85 0.04 -3.93
N ALA A 757 -30.76 1.36 -3.80
CA ALA A 757 -29.62 2.16 -4.20
C ALA A 757 -29.53 3.45 -3.39
N ILE A 758 -28.30 3.95 -3.18
CA ILE A 758 -28.04 5.24 -2.51
C ILE A 758 -27.08 6.03 -3.37
N LEU A 759 -27.35 7.32 -3.56
CA LEU A 759 -26.38 8.29 -4.08
C LEU A 759 -25.99 9.20 -2.91
N PHE A 760 -24.74 9.11 -2.47
CA PHE A 760 -24.26 9.82 -1.29
C PHE A 760 -24.06 11.31 -1.58
N PRO A 761 -24.03 12.18 -0.55
CA PRO A 761 -23.66 13.58 -0.70
C PRO A 761 -22.37 13.73 -1.50
N VAL A 762 -22.38 14.66 -2.45
CA VAL A 762 -21.23 14.91 -3.33
C VAL A 762 -20.44 16.10 -2.77
N LYS A 763 -19.16 15.89 -2.51
CA LYS A 763 -18.24 16.96 -2.12
C LYS A 763 -18.09 17.99 -3.25
N ASP A 764 -17.95 19.26 -2.88
CA ASP A 764 -17.69 20.33 -3.85
C ASP A 764 -16.48 20.01 -4.73
N ALA A 765 -16.65 20.18 -6.03
CA ALA A 765 -15.66 19.83 -7.03
C ALA A 765 -14.78 21.04 -7.35
N LEU A 766 -13.49 20.92 -7.06
CA LEU A 766 -12.52 21.98 -7.32
C LEU A 766 -12.13 22.04 -8.80
N MET A 767 -12.34 23.18 -9.44
CA MET A 767 -12.05 23.44 -10.86
C MET A 767 -10.72 24.15 -11.02
N TYR A 768 -9.81 23.55 -11.79
CA TYR A 768 -8.55 24.16 -12.22
C TYR A 768 -8.05 23.48 -13.50
N VAL A 769 -7.04 24.08 -14.13
CA VAL A 769 -6.31 23.45 -15.24
C VAL A 769 -5.20 22.59 -14.66
N GLU A 770 -5.29 21.27 -14.85
CA GLU A 770 -4.21 20.36 -14.47
C GLU A 770 -2.95 20.68 -15.29
N GLU A 771 -1.83 20.82 -14.62
CA GLU A 771 -0.54 20.95 -15.28
C GLU A 771 -0.12 19.61 -15.89
N GLY A 772 0.60 19.65 -17.01
CA GLY A 772 1.15 18.44 -17.61
C GLY A 772 2.16 17.76 -16.68
N SER A 773 2.19 16.43 -16.70
CA SER A 773 3.24 15.67 -15.99
C SER A 773 4.63 16.02 -16.53
N ARG A 774 5.66 15.88 -15.68
CA ARG A 774 7.06 16.06 -16.06
C ARG A 774 7.40 15.13 -17.24
N TYR A 775 7.83 15.71 -18.36
CA TYR A 775 8.28 14.98 -19.56
C TYR A 775 9.82 14.93 -19.60
N GLY A 776 10.39 13.83 -20.10
CA GLY A 776 11.84 13.70 -20.37
C GLY A 776 12.70 13.20 -19.21
N THR A 777 12.13 12.76 -18.08
CA THR A 777 12.88 12.31 -16.89
C THR A 777 13.08 10.79 -16.79
N GLY A 778 12.51 10.01 -17.71
CA GLY A 778 12.52 8.55 -17.64
C GLY A 778 11.53 7.96 -16.60
N SER A 779 11.63 6.65 -16.34
CA SER A 779 10.64 5.89 -15.56
C SER A 779 11.03 5.63 -14.09
N ALA A 780 12.18 6.11 -13.65
CA ALA A 780 12.73 5.83 -12.32
C ALA A 780 12.21 6.76 -11.20
N ILE A 781 11.40 7.76 -11.53
CA ILE A 781 10.87 8.72 -10.55
C ILE A 781 9.59 8.18 -9.94
N TYR A 782 9.54 8.16 -8.60
CA TYR A 782 8.29 7.92 -7.88
C TYR A 782 7.33 9.10 -8.01
N GLN A 783 6.09 8.82 -8.39
CA GLN A 783 4.99 9.78 -8.39
C GLN A 783 3.76 9.16 -7.75
N ALA A 784 3.32 9.73 -6.64
CA ALA A 784 2.08 9.34 -5.99
C ALA A 784 0.89 10.00 -6.70
N LYS A 785 -0.11 9.21 -7.06
CA LYS A 785 -1.26 9.71 -7.84
C LYS A 785 -2.08 10.71 -7.03
N ASN A 786 -2.53 11.77 -7.69
CA ASN A 786 -3.63 12.61 -7.19
C ASN A 786 -4.97 11.83 -7.19
N PRO A 787 -5.97 12.25 -6.39
CA PRO A 787 -7.34 11.78 -6.61
C PRO A 787 -7.80 12.15 -8.02
N LYS A 788 -8.79 11.44 -8.57
CA LYS A 788 -9.30 11.74 -9.91
C LYS A 788 -9.79 13.19 -9.96
N PHE A 789 -9.37 13.92 -11.00
CA PHE A 789 -9.80 15.28 -11.21
C PHE A 789 -11.31 15.36 -11.50
N GLY A 790 -12.00 16.27 -10.81
CA GLY A 790 -13.40 16.59 -11.03
C GLY A 790 -14.34 16.19 -9.89
N ALA A 791 -15.63 16.07 -10.20
CA ALA A 791 -16.66 15.70 -9.23
C ALA A 791 -16.74 14.16 -9.11
N THR A 792 -16.51 13.64 -7.92
CA THR A 792 -16.64 12.20 -7.64
C THR A 792 -18.00 11.92 -7.02
N PHE A 793 -18.74 10.98 -7.60
CA PHE A 793 -20.02 10.51 -7.10
C PHE A 793 -19.84 9.13 -6.49
N THR A 794 -20.06 9.02 -5.18
CA THR A 794 -20.10 7.71 -4.51
C THR A 794 -21.54 7.22 -4.47
N TYR A 795 -21.77 5.94 -4.77
CA TYR A 795 -23.09 5.34 -4.76
C TYR A 795 -23.05 3.88 -4.29
N TYR A 796 -24.15 3.41 -3.69
CA TYR A 796 -24.38 2.03 -3.28
C TYR A 796 -25.47 1.40 -4.14
N ILE A 797 -25.31 0.12 -4.49
CA ILE A 797 -26.34 -0.71 -5.13
C ILE A 797 -26.46 -2.02 -4.34
N LYS A 798 -27.67 -2.30 -3.86
CA LYS A 798 -27.95 -3.49 -3.04
C LYS A 798 -27.89 -4.78 -3.83
N ASP A 799 -28.52 -4.80 -5.00
CA ASP A 799 -28.48 -5.92 -5.93
C ASP A 799 -28.60 -5.44 -7.37
N VAL A 800 -28.16 -6.28 -8.30
CA VAL A 800 -28.31 -6.04 -9.74
C VAL A 800 -29.09 -7.18 -10.36
N PRO A 801 -30.00 -6.90 -11.32
CA PRO A 801 -30.70 -7.94 -12.05
C PRO A 801 -29.71 -8.96 -12.64
N LYS A 802 -29.98 -10.25 -12.41
CA LYS A 802 -29.14 -11.33 -12.93
C LYS A 802 -29.41 -11.51 -14.41
N SER A 803 -28.34 -11.73 -15.17
CA SER A 803 -28.49 -12.13 -16.57
C SER A 803 -29.07 -13.54 -16.67
N LEU A 804 -29.78 -13.82 -17.75
CA LEU A 804 -30.29 -15.15 -18.11
C LEU A 804 -29.18 -16.21 -18.00
N LYS A 805 -27.99 -15.87 -18.51
CA LYS A 805 -26.80 -16.72 -18.42
C LYS A 805 -26.36 -16.97 -16.97
N SER A 806 -26.37 -15.95 -16.12
CA SER A 806 -26.00 -16.07 -14.70
C SER A 806 -27.00 -16.95 -13.95
N GLU A 807 -28.30 -16.81 -14.23
CA GLU A 807 -29.34 -17.67 -13.65
C GLU A 807 -29.19 -19.12 -14.07
N ARG A 808 -28.93 -19.38 -15.36
CA ARG A 808 -28.65 -20.73 -15.86
C ARG A 808 -27.42 -21.32 -15.17
N LEU A 809 -26.28 -20.62 -15.18
CA LEU A 809 -25.03 -21.09 -14.55
C LEU A 809 -25.21 -21.38 -13.06
N LYS A 810 -26.03 -20.58 -12.35
CA LYS A 810 -26.38 -20.86 -10.96
C LYS A 810 -27.10 -22.20 -10.81
N LYS A 811 -28.11 -22.46 -11.64
CA LYS A 811 -28.85 -23.75 -11.65
C LYS A 811 -27.92 -24.90 -12.01
N GLU A 812 -27.10 -24.76 -13.04
CA GLU A 812 -26.11 -25.78 -13.45
C GLU A 812 -25.11 -26.09 -12.34
N LYS A 813 -24.66 -25.08 -11.59
CA LYS A 813 -23.77 -25.26 -10.43
C LYS A 813 -24.43 -26.05 -9.30
N GLU A 814 -25.70 -25.81 -9.03
CA GLU A 814 -26.46 -26.59 -8.04
C GLU A 814 -26.65 -28.04 -8.49
N LEU A 815 -27.02 -28.26 -9.76
CA LEU A 815 -27.13 -29.60 -10.35
C LEU A 815 -25.78 -30.35 -10.31
N PHE A 816 -24.69 -29.68 -10.70
CA PHE A 816 -23.34 -30.25 -10.64
C PHE A 816 -22.95 -30.66 -9.21
N LYS A 817 -23.22 -29.79 -8.22
CA LYS A 817 -22.94 -30.06 -6.80
C LYS A 817 -23.73 -31.28 -6.30
N ASN A 818 -24.95 -31.48 -6.78
CA ASN A 818 -25.79 -32.60 -6.39
C ASN A 818 -25.50 -33.88 -7.20
N GLY A 819 -24.62 -33.84 -8.19
CA GLY A 819 -24.37 -34.98 -9.10
C GLY A 819 -25.57 -35.27 -10.02
N GLU A 820 -26.44 -34.29 -10.23
CA GLU A 820 -27.63 -34.40 -11.07
C GLU A 820 -27.29 -34.10 -12.55
N PRO A 821 -28.03 -34.68 -13.52
CA PRO A 821 -27.85 -34.35 -14.93
C PRO A 821 -28.04 -32.86 -15.22
N ILE A 822 -27.06 -32.25 -15.89
CA ILE A 822 -27.11 -30.83 -16.29
C ILE A 822 -27.73 -30.74 -17.69
N PRO A 823 -28.94 -30.19 -17.85
CA PRO A 823 -29.59 -30.07 -19.15
C PRO A 823 -28.81 -29.11 -20.05
N GLN A 824 -28.57 -29.49 -21.30
CA GLN A 824 -27.97 -28.59 -22.28
C GLN A 824 -29.01 -27.56 -22.74
N PRO A 825 -28.71 -26.25 -22.69
CA PRO A 825 -29.61 -25.22 -23.17
C PRO A 825 -29.82 -25.35 -24.69
N ASP A 826 -31.06 -25.14 -25.15
CA ASP A 826 -31.36 -25.12 -26.58
C ASP A 826 -30.80 -23.86 -27.26
N LYS A 827 -30.81 -23.87 -28.60
CA LYS A 827 -30.30 -22.74 -29.39
C LYS A 827 -31.06 -21.44 -29.10
N GLU A 828 -32.37 -21.50 -28.89
CA GLU A 828 -33.17 -20.31 -28.60
C GLU A 828 -32.75 -19.65 -27.28
N THR A 829 -32.49 -20.45 -26.25
CA THR A 829 -31.99 -19.98 -24.95
C THR A 829 -30.62 -19.35 -25.10
N LEU A 830 -29.68 -20.00 -25.80
CA LEU A 830 -28.35 -19.45 -26.04
C LEU A 830 -28.37 -18.17 -26.89
N ASP A 831 -29.26 -18.08 -27.88
CA ASP A 831 -29.44 -16.88 -28.71
C ASP A 831 -30.01 -15.73 -27.86
N LYS A 832 -30.97 -16.01 -26.96
CA LYS A 832 -31.49 -15.03 -25.98
C LYS A 832 -30.40 -14.55 -25.01
N GLU A 833 -29.58 -15.45 -24.48
CA GLU A 833 -28.43 -15.10 -23.63
C GLU A 833 -27.38 -14.26 -24.37
N ALA A 834 -27.13 -14.57 -25.65
CA ALA A 834 -26.18 -13.82 -26.47
C ALA A 834 -26.71 -12.43 -26.86
N ALA A 835 -28.04 -12.28 -26.98
CA ALA A 835 -28.69 -11.01 -27.28
C ALA A 835 -28.90 -10.13 -26.04
N GLU A 836 -28.95 -10.73 -24.85
CA GLU A 836 -29.12 -10.02 -23.58
C GLU A 836 -27.96 -9.07 -23.30
N ARG A 837 -28.28 -7.85 -22.88
CA ARG A 837 -27.30 -6.88 -22.41
C ARG A 837 -27.43 -6.79 -20.89
N GLY A 838 -26.30 -6.93 -20.20
CA GLY A 838 -26.27 -6.77 -18.74
C GLY A 838 -26.72 -5.37 -18.32
N PRO A 839 -27.21 -5.19 -17.08
CA PRO A 839 -27.67 -3.89 -16.60
C PRO A 839 -26.55 -2.84 -16.57
N TRP A 840 -26.90 -1.60 -16.90
CA TRP A 840 -25.98 -0.46 -16.80
C TRP A 840 -26.64 0.75 -16.15
N LEU A 841 -25.80 1.58 -15.55
CA LEU A 841 -26.18 2.82 -14.89
C LEU A 841 -26.03 3.98 -15.86
N LYS A 842 -26.94 4.94 -15.74
CA LYS A 842 -26.92 6.25 -16.38
C LYS A 842 -26.79 7.32 -15.29
N PHE A 843 -25.82 8.20 -15.45
CA PHE A 843 -25.62 9.38 -14.62
C PHE A 843 -25.92 10.61 -15.46
N ASP A 844 -26.92 11.39 -15.06
CA ASP A 844 -27.24 12.68 -15.66
C ASP A 844 -26.80 13.80 -14.72
N ILE A 845 -26.01 14.73 -15.24
CA ILE A 845 -25.57 15.92 -14.51
C ILE A 845 -26.28 17.13 -15.10
N LYS A 846 -26.97 17.89 -14.27
CA LYS A 846 -27.74 19.06 -14.68
C LYS A 846 -27.19 20.34 -14.04
N ASN A 847 -27.18 21.43 -14.80
CA ASN A 847 -26.86 22.76 -14.27
C ASN A 847 -28.05 23.34 -13.47
N SER A 848 -27.90 24.55 -12.94
CA SER A 848 -28.97 25.22 -12.17
C SER A 848 -30.21 25.61 -13.02
N ALA A 849 -30.11 25.57 -14.35
CA ALA A 849 -31.26 25.78 -15.25
C ALA A 849 -32.03 24.47 -15.54
N GLY A 850 -31.52 23.32 -15.09
CA GLY A 850 -32.09 21.99 -15.33
C GLY A 850 -31.61 21.32 -16.61
N ASP A 851 -30.71 21.96 -17.37
CA ASP A 851 -30.15 21.39 -18.60
C ASP A 851 -29.12 20.32 -18.29
N VAL A 852 -29.22 19.18 -18.98
CA VAL A 852 -28.23 18.09 -18.88
C VAL A 852 -26.94 18.52 -19.57
N VAL A 853 -25.89 18.77 -18.78
CA VAL A 853 -24.57 19.19 -19.28
C VAL A 853 -23.68 18.00 -19.64
N ARG A 854 -23.92 16.84 -19.01
CA ARG A 854 -23.15 15.62 -19.19
C ARG A 854 -24.01 14.41 -18.85
N THR A 855 -23.94 13.38 -19.71
CA THR A 855 -24.44 12.05 -19.40
C THR A 855 -23.32 11.04 -19.57
N PHE A 856 -23.16 10.13 -18.62
CA PHE A 856 -22.24 9.01 -18.79
C PHE A 856 -22.76 7.74 -18.12
N TYR A 857 -22.15 6.62 -18.49
CA TYR A 857 -22.63 5.28 -18.17
C TYR A 857 -21.58 4.45 -17.43
N LYS A 858 -22.05 3.50 -16.62
CA LYS A 858 -21.22 2.51 -15.92
C LYS A 858 -21.91 1.14 -15.95
N ASN A 859 -21.14 0.06 -15.92
CA ASN A 859 -21.74 -1.25 -15.66
C ASN A 859 -22.36 -1.24 -14.25
N ALA A 860 -23.52 -1.85 -14.08
CA ALA A 860 -24.12 -2.00 -12.77
C ALA A 860 -23.47 -3.18 -12.03
N SER A 861 -23.09 -2.98 -10.78
CA SER A 861 -22.61 -4.03 -9.88
C SER A 861 -22.99 -3.73 -8.44
N LYS A 862 -23.23 -4.79 -7.67
CA LYS A 862 -23.54 -4.71 -6.23
C LYS A 862 -22.40 -4.05 -5.43
N GLY A 863 -22.74 -3.36 -4.35
CA GLY A 863 -21.81 -2.71 -3.43
C GLY A 863 -21.67 -1.22 -3.66
N ILE A 864 -20.70 -0.61 -2.97
CA ILE A 864 -20.31 0.80 -3.10
C ILE A 864 -19.36 0.94 -4.28
N HIS A 865 -19.56 1.99 -5.08
CA HIS A 865 -18.78 2.32 -6.26
C HIS A 865 -18.58 3.83 -6.36
N ARG A 866 -17.60 4.24 -7.17
CA ARG A 866 -17.33 5.65 -7.50
C ARG A 866 -17.40 5.91 -9.00
N ALA A 867 -18.13 6.95 -9.37
CA ALA A 867 -18.14 7.55 -10.69
C ALA A 867 -17.46 8.92 -10.62
N ASN A 868 -16.94 9.41 -11.74
CA ASN A 868 -16.23 10.70 -11.78
C ASN A 868 -16.61 11.48 -13.02
N TRP A 869 -17.01 12.73 -12.83
CA TRP A 869 -17.19 13.72 -13.88
C TRP A 869 -16.00 14.66 -13.92
N ASP A 870 -15.36 14.75 -15.07
CA ASP A 870 -14.18 15.59 -15.34
C ASP A 870 -14.50 17.08 -15.49
N LEU A 871 -15.70 17.52 -15.10
CA LEU A 871 -16.17 18.91 -15.16
C LEU A 871 -16.19 19.48 -16.59
N ARG A 872 -16.52 18.63 -17.57
CA ARG A 872 -16.63 19.00 -18.98
C ARG A 872 -18.01 18.69 -19.53
N TYR A 873 -18.40 19.48 -20.53
CA TYR A 873 -19.62 19.23 -21.29
C TYR A 873 -19.54 17.92 -22.09
N GLN A 874 -20.70 17.44 -22.52
CA GLN A 874 -20.81 16.32 -23.46
C GLN A 874 -20.07 16.62 -24.78
N SER A 875 -19.27 15.68 -25.30
CA SER A 875 -18.70 15.85 -26.65
C SER A 875 -19.82 15.85 -27.69
N PRO A 876 -19.83 16.85 -28.60
CA PRO A 876 -20.71 16.87 -29.77
C PRO A 876 -20.15 16.10 -30.97
N GLY A 877 -18.96 15.50 -30.84
CA GLY A 877 -18.28 14.82 -31.94
C GLY A 877 -19.00 13.55 -32.41
N PRO A 878 -18.67 13.05 -33.60
CA PRO A 878 -19.29 11.85 -34.16
C PRO A 878 -19.14 10.60 -33.29
N VAL A 879 -20.13 9.71 -33.37
CA VAL A 879 -20.17 8.48 -32.58
C VAL A 879 -19.31 7.41 -33.23
N ASN A 880 -18.21 7.06 -32.57
CA ASN A 880 -17.32 6.00 -33.02
C ASN A 880 -17.70 4.63 -32.43
N LEU A 881 -17.93 3.63 -33.29
CA LEU A 881 -18.13 2.23 -32.88
C LEU A 881 -16.80 1.47 -32.91
N ARG A 882 -16.54 0.62 -31.90
CA ARG A 882 -15.36 -0.27 -31.93
C ARG A 882 -15.79 -1.61 -32.49
N ASN A 883 -15.13 -2.08 -33.54
CA ASN A 883 -15.46 -3.32 -34.25
C ASN A 883 -16.94 -3.36 -34.69
N ASP A 884 -17.52 -2.20 -35.05
CA ASP A 884 -18.92 -2.05 -35.47
C ASP A 884 -19.96 -2.56 -34.46
N LYS A 885 -19.61 -2.56 -33.16
CA LYS A 885 -20.49 -3.02 -32.07
C LYS A 885 -20.94 -1.87 -31.17
N PHE A 886 -22.24 -1.85 -30.90
CA PHE A 886 -22.83 -0.99 -29.87
C PHE A 886 -22.34 -1.42 -28.48
N ASN A 887 -21.89 -0.45 -27.68
CA ASN A 887 -21.54 -0.65 -26.28
C ASN A 887 -22.28 0.39 -25.43
N PRO A 888 -23.28 -0.01 -24.62
CA PRO A 888 -24.09 0.93 -23.84
C PRO A 888 -23.32 1.64 -22.73
N THR A 889 -22.18 1.09 -22.29
CA THR A 889 -21.36 1.67 -21.22
C THR A 889 -20.15 2.42 -21.72
N LYS A 890 -20.02 2.55 -23.05
CA LYS A 890 -19.02 3.43 -23.65
C LYS A 890 -19.45 4.88 -23.43
N ASN A 891 -18.68 5.59 -22.62
CA ASN A 891 -18.87 7.02 -22.46
C ASN A 891 -18.49 7.75 -23.75
N ALA A 892 -19.32 8.70 -24.14
CA ALA A 892 -18.93 9.65 -25.17
C ALA A 892 -17.80 10.55 -24.64
N GLY A 893 -16.99 11.08 -25.57
CA GLY A 893 -15.86 11.95 -25.24
C GLY A 893 -16.29 13.19 -24.45
N SER A 894 -15.34 13.93 -23.90
CA SER A 894 -15.60 15.21 -23.23
C SER A 894 -15.51 16.39 -24.20
N SER A 895 -15.97 17.56 -23.77
CA SER A 895 -15.90 18.81 -24.53
C SER A 895 -15.18 19.90 -23.71
N PHE A 896 -15.48 21.17 -23.98
CA PHE A 896 -15.04 22.30 -23.18
C PHE A 896 -15.45 22.15 -21.71
N ARG A 897 -14.75 22.89 -20.84
CA ARG A 897 -15.03 22.90 -19.40
C ARG A 897 -16.42 23.45 -19.13
N ALA A 898 -17.13 22.79 -18.22
CA ALA A 898 -18.36 23.31 -17.66
C ALA A 898 -18.06 24.59 -16.86
N LEU A 899 -19.05 25.46 -16.69
CA LEU A 899 -18.89 26.65 -15.85
C LEU A 899 -18.88 26.28 -14.35
N PRO A 900 -18.25 27.10 -13.50
CA PRO A 900 -18.46 27.00 -12.05
C PRO A 900 -19.91 27.35 -11.69
N GLY A 901 -20.45 26.68 -10.68
CA GLY A 901 -21.83 26.86 -10.22
C GLY A 901 -22.41 25.61 -9.59
N ASN A 902 -23.72 25.63 -9.33
CA ASN A 902 -24.44 24.52 -8.71
C ASN A 902 -24.92 23.52 -9.76
N TYR A 903 -24.70 22.24 -9.47
CA TYR A 903 -25.10 21.12 -10.30
C TYR A 903 -25.87 20.09 -9.48
N THR A 904 -26.67 19.27 -10.18
CA THR A 904 -27.28 18.07 -9.61
C THR A 904 -26.81 16.84 -10.36
N VAL A 905 -26.74 15.70 -9.68
CA VAL A 905 -26.56 14.38 -10.30
C VAL A 905 -27.71 13.45 -9.95
N GLU A 906 -28.21 12.75 -10.96
CA GLU A 906 -29.23 11.69 -10.84
C GLU A 906 -28.66 10.38 -11.39
N MET A 907 -29.04 9.26 -10.75
CA MET A 907 -28.64 7.91 -11.15
C MET A 907 -29.88 7.08 -11.52
N SER A 908 -29.84 6.44 -12.69
CA SER A 908 -30.86 5.51 -13.17
C SER A 908 -30.22 4.21 -13.66
N MET A 909 -30.96 3.10 -13.68
CA MET A 909 -30.51 1.82 -14.23
C MET A 909 -31.32 1.46 -15.46
N PHE A 910 -30.63 1.04 -16.52
CA PHE A 910 -31.26 0.40 -17.66
C PHE A 910 -31.14 -1.11 -17.55
N HIS A 911 -32.26 -1.82 -17.69
CA HIS A 911 -32.30 -3.27 -17.80
C HIS A 911 -33.52 -3.72 -18.63
N ASN A 912 -33.34 -4.65 -19.56
CA ASN A 912 -34.42 -5.25 -20.37
C ASN A 912 -35.38 -4.26 -21.07
N GLY A 913 -34.85 -3.11 -21.55
CA GLY A 913 -35.66 -2.13 -22.27
C GLY A 913 -36.28 -1.05 -21.37
N GLU A 914 -36.14 -1.17 -20.06
CA GLU A 914 -36.67 -0.23 -19.08
C GLU A 914 -35.52 0.58 -18.46
N LEU A 915 -35.76 1.89 -18.27
CA LEU A 915 -34.87 2.79 -17.54
C LEU A 915 -35.56 3.22 -16.25
N THR A 916 -35.09 2.71 -15.12
CA THR A 916 -35.65 3.00 -13.80
C THR A 916 -34.79 4.01 -13.04
N PRO A 917 -35.36 5.11 -12.51
CA PRO A 917 -34.66 5.97 -11.56
C PRO A 917 -34.26 5.18 -10.31
N LEU A 918 -33.01 5.38 -9.85
CA LEU A 918 -32.50 4.69 -8.67
C LEU A 918 -32.29 5.65 -7.48
N ALA A 919 -31.60 6.77 -7.70
CA ALA A 919 -31.25 7.71 -6.63
C ALA A 919 -30.94 9.11 -7.18
N GLY A 920 -31.06 10.11 -6.31
CA GLY A 920 -30.91 11.53 -6.65
C GLY A 920 -32.26 12.23 -6.90
N PRO A 921 -32.25 13.54 -7.23
CA PRO A 921 -31.06 14.36 -7.46
C PRO A 921 -30.26 14.64 -6.18
N VAL A 922 -28.93 14.68 -6.30
CA VAL A 922 -28.02 15.17 -5.25
C VAL A 922 -27.30 16.42 -5.76
N GLU A 923 -27.34 17.50 -4.97
CA GLU A 923 -26.73 18.79 -5.29
C GLU A 923 -25.24 18.83 -4.92
N PHE A 924 -24.44 19.56 -5.69
CA PHE A 924 -23.04 19.90 -5.41
C PHE A 924 -22.60 21.17 -6.14
N GLU A 925 -21.52 21.80 -5.66
CA GLU A 925 -20.95 22.99 -6.29
C GLU A 925 -19.64 22.67 -7.03
N ALA A 926 -19.47 23.20 -8.24
CA ALA A 926 -18.20 23.24 -8.95
C ALA A 926 -17.50 24.60 -8.69
N LYS A 927 -16.46 24.60 -7.86
CA LYS A 927 -15.77 25.80 -7.33
C LYS A 927 -14.46 26.06 -8.03
N VAL A 928 -14.19 27.29 -8.45
CA VAL A 928 -12.88 27.64 -9.05
C VAL A 928 -11.81 27.74 -7.96
N LEU A 929 -10.64 27.13 -8.21
CA LEU A 929 -9.47 27.20 -7.32
C LEU A 929 -8.86 28.61 -7.20
N ASN A 930 -9.25 29.55 -8.08
CA ASN A 930 -8.72 30.90 -8.19
C ASN A 930 -7.20 30.97 -8.44
N ASN A 931 -6.63 29.95 -9.10
CA ASN A 931 -5.22 29.87 -9.50
C ASN A 931 -4.95 30.39 -10.92
N THR A 932 -5.84 31.23 -11.47
CA THR A 932 -5.69 31.80 -12.82
C THR A 932 -5.56 33.33 -12.71
N THR A 933 -4.54 33.91 -13.36
CA THR A 933 -4.29 35.37 -13.34
C THR A 933 -5.24 36.15 -14.26
N LEU A 934 -5.68 35.55 -15.37
CA LEU A 934 -6.55 36.19 -16.37
C LEU A 934 -7.83 35.38 -16.64
N PRO A 935 -8.67 35.10 -15.62
CA PRO A 935 -9.93 34.40 -15.83
C PRO A 935 -10.92 35.26 -16.62
N ALA A 936 -11.89 34.64 -17.29
CA ALA A 936 -13.00 35.34 -17.91
C ALA A 936 -13.80 36.10 -16.84
N LYS A 937 -13.92 37.43 -16.99
CA LYS A 937 -14.73 38.27 -16.09
C LYS A 937 -16.22 38.01 -16.29
N ASP A 938 -16.65 37.86 -17.54
CA ASP A 938 -18.02 37.51 -17.91
C ASP A 938 -18.10 36.02 -18.25
N LYS A 939 -18.47 35.22 -17.26
CA LYS A 939 -18.60 33.76 -17.41
C LYS A 939 -19.79 33.38 -18.27
N LYS A 940 -20.85 34.19 -18.28
CA LYS A 940 -22.04 33.93 -19.10
C LYS A 940 -21.71 34.09 -20.58
N ALA A 941 -21.01 35.17 -20.95
CA ALA A 941 -20.54 35.35 -22.32
C ALA A 941 -19.57 34.23 -22.77
N LEU A 942 -18.73 33.72 -21.86
CA LEU A 942 -17.86 32.57 -22.16
C LEU A 942 -18.66 31.31 -22.46
N ASP A 943 -19.72 31.03 -21.70
CA ASP A 943 -20.58 29.86 -21.89
C ASP A 943 -21.43 29.93 -23.15
N GLU A 944 -21.97 31.12 -23.46
CA GLU A 944 -22.64 31.38 -24.73
C GLU A 944 -21.69 31.14 -25.92
N PHE A 945 -20.42 31.54 -25.78
CA PHE A 945 -19.40 31.26 -26.78
C PHE A 945 -19.10 29.76 -26.89
N TYR A 946 -18.91 29.06 -25.76
CA TYR A 946 -18.68 27.60 -25.77
C TYR A 946 -19.85 26.84 -26.38
N THR A 947 -21.09 27.22 -26.09
CA THR A 947 -22.28 26.62 -26.69
C THR A 947 -22.27 26.76 -28.21
N LYS A 948 -21.98 27.96 -28.73
CA LYS A 948 -21.84 28.20 -30.17
C LYS A 948 -20.75 27.35 -30.80
N VAL A 949 -19.59 27.25 -30.15
CA VAL A 949 -18.46 26.45 -30.67
C VAL A 949 -18.76 24.94 -30.60
N ILE A 950 -19.48 24.47 -29.59
CA ILE A 950 -19.94 23.07 -29.48
C ILE A 950 -20.88 22.72 -30.63
N ASP A 951 -21.82 23.60 -30.97
CA ASP A 951 -22.70 23.42 -32.13
C ASP A 951 -21.93 23.45 -33.44
N LEU A 952 -20.99 24.38 -33.59
CA LEU A 952 -20.10 24.42 -34.75
C LEU A 952 -19.32 23.11 -34.85
N TRP A 953 -18.73 22.62 -33.74
CA TRP A 953 -18.01 21.36 -33.69
C TRP A 953 -18.87 20.17 -34.13
N ARG A 954 -20.11 20.08 -33.63
CA ARG A 954 -21.07 19.03 -34.02
C ARG A 954 -21.25 18.99 -35.54
N VAL A 955 -21.44 20.15 -36.14
CA VAL A 955 -21.72 20.29 -37.56
C VAL A 955 -20.45 20.08 -38.38
N THR A 956 -19.32 20.65 -37.99
CA THR A 956 -18.04 20.53 -38.72
C THR A 956 -17.51 19.11 -38.72
N SER A 957 -17.40 18.47 -37.55
CA SER A 957 -16.94 17.08 -37.47
C SER A 957 -17.94 16.11 -38.10
N GLY A 958 -19.25 16.33 -37.95
CA GLY A 958 -20.25 15.51 -38.64
C GLY A 958 -20.19 15.63 -40.17
N THR A 959 -19.81 16.80 -40.68
CA THR A 959 -19.61 17.03 -42.12
C THR A 959 -18.33 16.37 -42.63
N GLN A 960 -17.25 16.38 -41.83
CA GLN A 960 -16.02 15.68 -42.17
C GLN A 960 -16.23 14.16 -42.24
N ASP A 961 -16.89 13.55 -41.25
CA ASP A 961 -17.28 12.14 -41.31
C ASP A 961 -18.20 11.84 -42.50
N TYR A 962 -19.13 12.76 -42.82
CA TYR A 962 -20.00 12.62 -43.98
C TYR A 962 -19.19 12.67 -45.29
N PHE A 963 -18.25 13.59 -45.41
CA PHE A 963 -17.30 13.69 -46.52
C PHE A 963 -16.51 12.37 -46.69
N GLU A 964 -15.88 11.86 -45.64
CA GLU A 964 -15.13 10.59 -45.67
C GLU A 964 -16.02 9.42 -46.12
N SER A 965 -17.29 9.42 -45.69
CA SER A 965 -18.26 8.42 -46.12
C SER A 965 -18.57 8.50 -47.62
N LEU A 966 -18.65 9.71 -48.18
CA LEU A 966 -18.88 9.94 -49.61
C LEU A 966 -17.65 9.59 -50.44
N GLU A 967 -16.44 9.88 -49.95
CA GLU A 967 -15.21 9.43 -50.60
C GLU A 967 -15.14 7.91 -50.69
N LYS A 968 -15.35 7.22 -49.56
CA LYS A 968 -15.37 5.77 -49.52
C LYS A 968 -16.43 5.20 -50.45
N LYS A 969 -17.63 5.79 -50.45
CA LYS A 969 -18.73 5.41 -51.36
C LYS A 969 -18.35 5.61 -52.83
N THR A 970 -17.72 6.73 -53.16
CA THR A 970 -17.24 7.05 -54.51
C THR A 970 -16.20 6.04 -54.99
N ALA A 971 -15.26 5.66 -54.12
CA ALA A 971 -14.26 4.63 -54.43
C ALA A 971 -14.89 3.26 -54.72
N TYR A 972 -15.91 2.84 -53.93
CA TYR A 972 -16.67 1.62 -54.23
C TYR A 972 -17.40 1.71 -55.57
N ILE A 973 -18.01 2.86 -55.90
CA ILE A 973 -18.70 3.09 -57.17
C ILE A 973 -17.71 3.03 -58.34
N GLN A 974 -16.55 3.69 -58.25
CA GLN A 974 -15.49 3.61 -59.27
C GLN A 974 -15.04 2.17 -59.48
N GLN A 975 -14.83 1.41 -58.40
CA GLN A 975 -14.45 -0.01 -58.48
C GLN A 975 -15.55 -0.88 -59.12
N ALA A 976 -16.82 -0.64 -58.78
CA ALA A 976 -17.95 -1.35 -59.36
C ALA A 976 -18.15 -1.02 -60.85
N ILE A 977 -17.98 0.25 -61.26
CA ILE A 977 -17.96 0.69 -62.66
C ILE A 977 -16.84 -0.04 -63.41
N GLN A 978 -15.63 -0.08 -62.86
CA GLN A 978 -14.47 -0.76 -63.46
C GLN A 978 -14.69 -2.26 -63.65
N GLN A 979 -15.42 -2.90 -62.73
CA GLN A 979 -15.76 -4.32 -62.79
C GLN A 979 -17.00 -4.63 -63.64
N SER A 980 -17.70 -3.61 -64.16
CA SER A 980 -18.94 -3.77 -64.93
C SER A 980 -18.65 -3.74 -66.43
N PRO A 981 -18.78 -4.85 -67.17
CA PRO A 981 -18.46 -4.90 -68.61
C PRO A 981 -19.34 -3.98 -69.47
N LYS A 982 -20.49 -3.55 -68.94
CA LYS A 982 -21.46 -2.68 -69.63
C LYS A 982 -21.34 -1.19 -69.25
N ALA A 983 -20.41 -0.83 -68.35
CA ALA A 983 -20.20 0.57 -68.01
C ALA A 983 -19.53 1.31 -69.18
N ASN A 984 -20.03 2.50 -69.48
CA ASN A 984 -19.49 3.35 -70.55
C ASN A 984 -18.53 4.42 -69.98
N VAL A 985 -17.79 5.08 -70.86
CA VAL A 985 -16.85 6.15 -70.50
C VAL A 985 -17.55 7.32 -69.80
N GLU A 986 -18.82 7.58 -70.11
CA GLU A 986 -19.61 8.64 -69.47
C GLU A 986 -19.79 8.40 -67.96
N LEU A 987 -20.06 7.16 -67.54
CA LEU A 987 -20.16 6.80 -66.12
C LEU A 987 -18.82 6.87 -65.40
N ILE A 988 -17.75 6.42 -66.06
CA ILE A 988 -16.37 6.54 -65.55
C ILE A 988 -16.02 8.01 -65.29
N ASN A 989 -16.28 8.87 -66.28
CA ASN A 989 -15.99 10.30 -66.16
C ASN A 989 -16.82 10.95 -65.05
N LYS A 990 -18.12 10.68 -64.95
CA LYS A 990 -18.97 11.22 -63.87
C LYS A 990 -18.48 10.80 -62.48
N ALA A 991 -18.05 9.55 -62.30
CA ALA A 991 -17.53 9.09 -61.02
C ALA A 991 -16.16 9.72 -60.70
N ASN A 992 -15.31 9.95 -61.71
CA ASN A 992 -14.03 10.63 -61.56
C ASN A 992 -14.21 12.14 -61.28
N ASP A 993 -15.18 12.79 -61.92
CA ASP A 993 -15.53 14.20 -61.67
C ASP A 993 -15.96 14.39 -60.22
N ILE A 994 -16.83 13.50 -59.71
CA ILE A 994 -17.22 13.51 -58.29
C ILE A 994 -16.01 13.25 -57.39
N SER A 995 -15.13 12.31 -57.73
CA SER A 995 -13.90 12.06 -56.99
C SER A 995 -12.99 13.30 -56.96
N GLN A 996 -12.93 14.08 -58.04
CA GLN A 996 -12.17 15.32 -58.09
C GLN A 996 -12.82 16.44 -57.26
N GLN A 997 -14.16 16.59 -57.34
CA GLN A 997 -14.90 17.53 -56.47
C GLN A 997 -14.66 17.24 -54.99
N LEU A 998 -14.67 15.96 -54.60
CA LEU A 998 -14.36 15.56 -53.23
C LEU A 998 -12.92 15.91 -52.85
N LYS A 999 -11.92 15.72 -53.74
CA LYS A 999 -10.54 16.15 -53.48
C LYS A 999 -10.39 17.67 -53.33
N ASP A 1000 -11.14 18.44 -54.11
CA ASP A 1000 -11.12 19.90 -54.00
C ASP A 1000 -11.69 20.34 -52.63
N ILE A 1001 -12.73 19.65 -52.15
CA ILE A 1001 -13.27 19.83 -50.79
C ILE A 1001 -12.28 19.38 -49.72
N GLU A 1002 -11.61 18.25 -49.90
CA GLU A 1002 -10.54 17.76 -49.01
C GLU A 1002 -9.46 18.84 -48.83
N PHE A 1003 -9.02 19.45 -49.93
CA PHE A 1003 -8.03 20.54 -49.90
C PHE A 1003 -8.55 21.78 -49.17
N MET A 1004 -9.84 22.11 -49.24
CA MET A 1004 -10.43 23.18 -48.42
C MET A 1004 -10.41 22.86 -46.93
N PHE A 1005 -10.62 21.60 -46.55
CA PHE A 1005 -10.61 21.16 -45.17
C PHE A 1005 -9.20 21.10 -44.59
N GLU A 1006 -8.27 20.44 -45.29
CA GLU A 1006 -6.96 20.03 -44.74
C GLU A 1006 -5.77 20.83 -45.31
N GLY A 1007 -5.93 21.50 -46.46
CA GLY A 1007 -4.87 22.25 -47.13
C GLY A 1007 -3.77 21.38 -47.72
N THR A 1008 -2.57 21.95 -47.87
CA THR A 1008 -1.40 21.21 -48.33
C THR A 1008 -0.88 20.31 -47.18
N PRO A 1009 -0.74 18.99 -47.39
CA PRO A 1009 -0.20 18.10 -46.37
C PRO A 1009 1.21 18.50 -45.94
N ALA A 1010 1.43 18.61 -44.63
CA ALA A 1010 2.75 18.89 -44.06
C ALA A 1010 3.73 17.74 -44.36
N LYS A 1011 4.96 18.06 -44.77
CA LYS A 1011 6.01 17.05 -45.03
C LYS A 1011 6.68 16.56 -43.75
N ALA A 1012 7.15 17.49 -42.92
CA ALA A 1012 7.74 17.19 -41.62
C ALA A 1012 7.07 17.98 -40.49
N SER A 1013 6.79 19.27 -40.73
CA SER A 1013 6.08 20.13 -39.78
C SER A 1013 5.13 21.10 -40.50
N TRP A 1014 4.10 21.55 -39.80
CA TRP A 1014 3.11 22.48 -40.35
C TRP A 1014 3.73 23.87 -40.63
N GLU A 1015 4.82 24.24 -39.94
CA GLU A 1015 5.58 25.46 -40.18
C GLU A 1015 6.33 25.46 -41.53
N GLU A 1016 6.44 24.30 -42.19
CA GLU A 1016 7.09 24.16 -43.50
C GLU A 1016 6.11 24.31 -44.68
N VAL A 1017 4.81 24.40 -44.39
CA VAL A 1017 3.79 24.65 -45.42
C VAL A 1017 3.92 26.11 -45.89
N PRO A 1018 4.21 26.37 -47.18
CA PRO A 1018 4.27 27.75 -47.69
C PRO A 1018 2.95 28.49 -47.47
N PRO A 1019 2.96 29.83 -47.44
CA PRO A 1019 1.73 30.61 -47.26
C PRO A 1019 0.64 30.21 -48.26
N GLU A 1020 -0.48 29.71 -47.74
CA GLU A 1020 -1.67 29.32 -48.49
C GLU A 1020 -2.96 29.77 -47.80
N LYS A 1021 -4.11 29.52 -48.43
CA LYS A 1021 -5.40 29.79 -47.77
C LYS A 1021 -5.52 28.87 -46.56
N MET A 1022 -5.80 29.46 -45.40
CA MET A 1022 -5.92 28.69 -44.15
C MET A 1022 -7.06 27.65 -44.25
N PRO A 1023 -6.78 26.37 -44.03
CA PRO A 1023 -7.78 25.30 -44.10
C PRO A 1023 -8.88 25.46 -43.06
N LEU A 1024 -10.09 24.96 -43.37
CA LEU A 1024 -11.24 25.04 -42.47
C LEU A 1024 -11.00 24.25 -41.17
N SER A 1025 -10.33 23.09 -41.24
CA SER A 1025 -9.98 22.29 -40.07
C SER A 1025 -9.05 23.05 -39.13
N ASN A 1026 -8.04 23.74 -39.68
CA ASN A 1026 -7.10 24.57 -38.93
C ASN A 1026 -7.79 25.76 -38.23
N ARG A 1027 -8.76 26.42 -38.90
CA ARG A 1027 -9.53 27.51 -38.30
C ARG A 1027 -10.34 27.01 -37.11
N PHE A 1028 -11.04 25.90 -37.29
CA PHE A 1028 -11.81 25.29 -36.23
C PHE A 1028 -10.91 24.82 -35.08
N GLY A 1029 -9.78 24.18 -35.40
CA GLY A 1029 -8.76 23.76 -34.45
C GLY A 1029 -8.24 24.92 -33.59
N ASN A 1030 -7.97 26.09 -34.19
CA ASN A 1030 -7.56 27.28 -33.44
C ASN A 1030 -8.62 27.82 -32.47
N ILE A 1031 -9.91 27.61 -32.76
CA ILE A 1031 -10.99 27.95 -31.82
C ILE A 1031 -11.07 26.91 -30.71
N ALA A 1032 -11.14 25.63 -31.10
CA ALA A 1032 -11.39 24.52 -30.19
C ALA A 1032 -10.22 24.26 -29.25
N TYR A 1033 -8.98 24.19 -29.75
CA TYR A 1033 -7.78 23.91 -28.96
C TYR A 1033 -7.55 24.96 -27.87
N VAL A 1034 -7.68 26.24 -28.22
CA VAL A 1034 -7.52 27.36 -27.28
C VAL A 1034 -8.63 27.34 -26.22
N SER A 1035 -9.88 27.06 -26.61
CA SER A 1035 -11.01 26.92 -25.67
C SER A 1035 -10.92 25.67 -24.79
N TRP A 1036 -10.22 24.63 -25.22
CA TRP A 1036 -10.19 23.33 -24.54
C TRP A 1036 -9.53 23.38 -23.15
N ALA A 1037 -8.48 24.18 -23.03
CA ALA A 1037 -7.64 24.28 -21.84
C ALA A 1037 -7.69 25.66 -21.16
N SER A 1038 -8.53 26.59 -21.65
CA SER A 1038 -8.60 27.96 -21.14
C SER A 1038 -9.78 28.19 -20.19
N THR A 1039 -9.57 29.09 -19.23
CA THR A 1039 -10.60 29.70 -18.37
C THR A 1039 -10.73 31.21 -18.63
N SER A 1040 -9.98 31.74 -19.61
CA SER A 1040 -9.98 33.15 -20.02
C SER A 1040 -11.12 33.45 -21.00
N ALA A 1041 -11.42 34.73 -21.18
CA ALA A 1041 -12.36 35.17 -22.21
C ALA A 1041 -11.84 34.81 -23.62
N PRO A 1042 -12.73 34.56 -24.60
CA PRO A 1042 -12.31 34.26 -25.97
C PRO A 1042 -11.48 35.41 -26.55
N THR A 1043 -10.41 35.07 -27.26
CA THR A 1043 -9.60 36.07 -27.95
C THR A 1043 -10.37 36.65 -29.14
N LYS A 1044 -10.01 37.87 -29.57
CA LYS A 1044 -10.58 38.46 -30.80
C LYS A 1044 -10.37 37.56 -32.02
N THR A 1045 -9.23 36.88 -32.08
CA THR A 1045 -8.91 35.92 -33.15
C THR A 1045 -9.86 34.72 -33.15
N GLN A 1046 -10.26 34.21 -31.98
CA GLN A 1046 -11.25 33.13 -31.90
C GLN A 1046 -12.62 33.59 -32.39
N LEU A 1047 -13.06 34.79 -32.00
CA LEU A 1047 -14.32 35.37 -32.47
C LEU A 1047 -14.32 35.56 -34.00
N GLN A 1048 -13.24 36.13 -34.55
CA GLN A 1048 -13.09 36.32 -36.00
C GLN A 1048 -13.06 35.00 -36.76
N ASN A 1049 -12.33 33.98 -36.28
CA ASN A 1049 -12.34 32.67 -36.94
C ASN A 1049 -13.71 32.00 -36.87
N TYR A 1050 -14.45 32.19 -35.77
CA TYR A 1050 -15.83 31.71 -35.68
C TYR A 1050 -16.71 32.37 -36.75
N ASP A 1051 -16.66 33.70 -36.85
CA ASP A 1051 -17.45 34.44 -37.85
C ASP A 1051 -17.10 34.02 -39.29
N ILE A 1052 -15.81 33.87 -39.60
CA ILE A 1052 -15.34 33.38 -40.92
C ILE A 1052 -15.85 31.96 -41.19
N LEU A 1053 -15.79 31.05 -40.21
CA LEU A 1053 -16.30 29.69 -40.40
C LEU A 1053 -17.81 29.68 -40.62
N MET A 1054 -18.57 30.54 -39.94
CA MET A 1054 -20.01 30.65 -40.16
C MET A 1054 -20.36 31.16 -41.57
N GLU A 1055 -19.45 31.85 -42.25
CA GLU A 1055 -19.58 32.27 -43.65
C GLU A 1055 -19.08 31.20 -44.64
N GLU A 1056 -17.87 30.68 -44.45
CA GLU A 1056 -17.21 29.80 -45.43
C GLU A 1056 -17.68 28.34 -45.37
N PHE A 1057 -18.15 27.86 -44.22
CA PHE A 1057 -18.48 26.44 -44.03
C PHE A 1057 -19.82 26.00 -44.64
N PRO A 1058 -20.95 26.74 -44.51
CA PRO A 1058 -22.24 26.31 -45.04
C PRO A 1058 -22.27 26.01 -46.55
N PRO A 1059 -21.58 26.76 -47.43
CA PRO A 1059 -21.46 26.42 -48.85
C PRO A 1059 -20.86 25.03 -49.09
N VAL A 1060 -19.80 24.67 -48.36
CA VAL A 1060 -19.12 23.36 -48.50
C VAL A 1060 -20.05 22.21 -48.13
N LEU A 1061 -20.81 22.35 -47.05
CA LEU A 1061 -21.81 21.34 -46.67
C LEU A 1061 -22.92 21.20 -47.73
N ASN A 1062 -23.32 22.29 -48.39
CA ASN A 1062 -24.30 22.21 -49.47
C ASN A 1062 -23.73 21.51 -50.70
N GLU A 1063 -22.47 21.75 -51.05
CA GLU A 1063 -21.79 21.04 -52.14
C GLU A 1063 -21.70 19.53 -51.88
N LEU A 1064 -21.38 19.10 -50.66
CA LEU A 1064 -21.39 17.68 -50.28
C LEU A 1064 -22.77 17.03 -50.43
N LYS A 1065 -23.86 17.77 -50.14
CA LYS A 1065 -25.23 17.27 -50.36
C LYS A 1065 -25.54 17.09 -51.84
N GLU A 1066 -25.05 17.99 -52.70
CA GLU A 1066 -25.20 17.88 -54.15
C GLU A 1066 -24.39 16.71 -54.71
N ILE A 1067 -23.19 16.47 -54.17
CA ILE A 1067 -22.37 15.30 -54.49
C ILE A 1067 -23.09 14.00 -54.11
N ASP A 1068 -23.64 13.87 -52.90
CA ASP A 1068 -24.41 12.69 -52.51
C ASP A 1068 -25.63 12.46 -53.42
N ALA A 1069 -26.34 13.53 -53.79
CA ALA A 1069 -27.44 13.44 -54.75
C ALA A 1069 -26.98 12.93 -56.12
N SER A 1070 -25.77 13.30 -56.55
CA SER A 1070 -25.16 12.83 -57.80
C SER A 1070 -24.68 11.38 -57.71
N LEU A 1071 -24.10 10.96 -56.58
CA LEU A 1071 -23.73 9.57 -56.31
C LEU A 1071 -24.97 8.65 -56.32
N LYS A 1072 -26.10 9.08 -55.74
CA LYS A 1072 -27.36 8.33 -55.79
C LYS A 1072 -27.88 8.11 -57.22
N LYS A 1073 -27.69 9.10 -58.10
CA LYS A 1073 -28.02 8.95 -59.54
C LYS A 1073 -27.10 7.92 -60.21
N LEU A 1074 -25.79 7.95 -59.92
CA LEU A 1074 -24.85 6.94 -60.42
C LEU A 1074 -25.19 5.52 -59.96
N GLU A 1075 -25.57 5.35 -58.69
CA GLU A 1075 -26.02 4.07 -58.16
C GLU A 1075 -27.25 3.53 -58.91
N THR A 1076 -28.16 4.42 -59.31
CA THR A 1076 -29.34 4.06 -60.12
C THR A 1076 -28.95 3.59 -61.53
N GLU A 1077 -27.93 4.19 -62.14
CA GLU A 1077 -27.39 3.72 -63.43
C GLU A 1077 -26.64 2.39 -63.27
N LEU A 1078 -25.89 2.21 -62.19
CA LEU A 1078 -25.22 0.95 -61.87
C LEU A 1078 -26.21 -0.22 -61.72
N ASP A 1079 -27.38 0.03 -61.13
CA ASP A 1079 -28.46 -0.96 -61.05
C ASP A 1079 -28.94 -1.39 -62.44
N LYS A 1080 -29.13 -0.44 -63.38
CA LYS A 1080 -29.53 -0.76 -64.77
C LYS A 1080 -28.50 -1.62 -65.50
N LEU A 1081 -27.24 -1.56 -65.08
CA LEU A 1081 -26.13 -2.31 -65.67
C LEU A 1081 -25.90 -3.68 -65.01
N ASN A 1082 -26.62 -4.03 -63.95
CA ASN A 1082 -26.34 -5.19 -63.10
C ASN A 1082 -24.89 -5.20 -62.58
N ALA A 1083 -24.39 -4.02 -62.21
CA ALA A 1083 -23.04 -3.86 -61.65
C ALA A 1083 -22.90 -4.53 -60.28
N PRO A 1084 -21.66 -4.92 -59.86
CA PRO A 1084 -21.39 -5.40 -58.51
C PRO A 1084 -21.95 -4.46 -57.43
N TYR A 1085 -22.36 -5.05 -56.31
CA TYR A 1085 -22.91 -4.31 -55.18
C TYR A 1085 -21.88 -3.33 -54.60
N THR A 1086 -22.37 -2.15 -54.19
CA THR A 1086 -21.62 -1.19 -53.39
C THR A 1086 -22.36 -0.93 -52.07
N PRO A 1087 -21.65 -0.68 -50.95
CA PRO A 1087 -22.31 -0.43 -49.66
C PRO A 1087 -23.37 0.67 -49.73
N GLY A 1088 -24.57 0.39 -49.24
CA GLY A 1088 -25.69 1.35 -49.20
C GLY A 1088 -26.65 1.29 -50.39
N ARG A 1089 -26.32 0.57 -51.47
CA ARG A 1089 -27.29 0.24 -52.53
C ARG A 1089 -28.30 -0.79 -52.03
N ILE A 1090 -29.51 -0.77 -52.59
CA ILE A 1090 -30.52 -1.80 -52.31
C ILE A 1090 -30.47 -2.82 -53.45
N PRO A 1091 -30.05 -4.08 -53.21
CA PRO A 1091 -30.07 -5.12 -54.23
C PRO A 1091 -31.49 -5.33 -54.77
N LYS A 1092 -31.64 -5.49 -56.09
CA LYS A 1092 -32.91 -5.82 -56.76
C LYS A 1092 -32.76 -7.17 -57.46
N PHE A 1093 -33.83 -7.96 -57.43
CA PHE A 1093 -33.93 -9.25 -58.12
C PHE A 1093 -34.32 -9.08 -59.58
#